data_AF-A0A7W5E029-F1
#
_entry.id   AF-A0A7W5E029-F1
#
_cell.length_a   1.000
_cell.length_b   1.000
_cell.length_c   1.000
_cell.angle_alpha   90.00
_cell.angle_beta   90.00
_cell.angle_gamma   90.00
#
_symmetry.space_group_name_H-M   'P 1'
#
loop_
_entity.id
_entity.type
_entity.pdbx_description
1 polymer ?
#
loop_
_entity_poly.entity_id
_entity_poly.type
_entity_poly.pdbx_seq_one_letter_code
_entity_poly.pdbx_strand_id
1 'polypeptide(L)'
;MSSGDVAIKPIETASELEAVMELYKTQKDVLGFMPDGAFEQRAESRQIFIASDSSEIAGYVLFTTNMNYEVRVAHLCVAKHHRRRGIARRLVATLKDAHPTHARIRANCRVDYEAADAWRCLGFKAVRRFTGKKIDGSELIAFSLAISEMPLFDSIEQEADVATVVCDANVVIDIEFPKRPSHERSMGLKADWLIDQVALSVTPEIFADLARQEGSLKTAIIDAIDDHWGQVTADHKEVERLLKIVCNVMGSPKDESSKSDQRHIAISAAIEAAAFVTRDGPVIGFRDELFNQLGLRILSPEELVTQHDAVINAHRYEYRELTNSGLERTRVKSTDEFNLEAFLDQQNGEGLRSFRAQLKDMLANPKEWELYRVSSSTNDSVALFSIHVLEGGFRQIFRLRINRTLRGTRLGRVLAEYIADQPLGAWQSDERRIVTITDPNPEPLVMDALSRRGWIQSEEKHARISLPGIWPKEKLIDELSQLKAEADVGKCAESLLSIVNRNHAAVGSEAETQQIERLIHPGKAAFGHLKTWIVPIRPRWAKELFDFRLWDLSLFDPDTPLVINPDSVFYKKPRNSPTEDVGRILWYVSGKKIKGGGRIRACSALTRRVTGRVKNLYRQFNRFGVYEYQHLIEHFGSPEAEGLAMEFTGTELFRNMLTLDDVNMVLESHGMRRQTFQGAFAIPAEVFYEIYTRSTEQKV
;
A
#
# COMPACT_ATOMS: atom_id res chain seq x y z
N MET A 1 11.24 14.83 -46.55
CA MET A 1 11.92 15.99 -45.93
C MET A 1 12.53 15.52 -44.63
N SER A 2 13.85 15.64 -44.52
CA SER A 2 14.72 15.10 -43.48
C SER A 2 14.15 15.25 -42.06
N SER A 3 13.74 14.15 -41.43
CA SER A 3 13.51 14.13 -39.98
C SER A 3 14.87 14.32 -39.32
N GLY A 4 15.14 15.51 -38.77
CA GLY A 4 16.23 15.66 -37.82
C GLY A 4 16.08 14.62 -36.72
N ASP A 5 17.16 13.94 -36.36
CA ASP A 5 17.21 12.91 -35.32
C ASP A 5 16.91 13.52 -33.96
N VAL A 6 15.63 13.80 -33.69
CA VAL A 6 15.19 14.17 -32.34
C VAL A 6 15.32 12.91 -31.50
N ALA A 7 16.18 12.89 -30.49
CA ALA A 7 16.29 11.75 -29.57
C ALA A 7 15.27 11.91 -28.44
N ILE A 8 14.59 10.83 -28.04
CA ILE A 8 13.73 10.83 -26.86
C ILE A 8 14.36 9.94 -25.80
N LYS A 9 14.55 10.49 -24.61
CA LYS A 9 15.11 9.76 -23.47
C LYS A 9 14.53 10.28 -22.16
N PRO A 10 14.57 9.49 -21.07
CA PRO A 10 14.38 10.01 -19.74
C PRO A 10 15.41 11.09 -19.42
N ILE A 11 15.04 12.03 -18.55
CA ILE A 11 15.98 13.03 -18.05
C ILE A 11 17.08 12.37 -17.21
N GLU A 12 18.32 12.82 -17.35
CA GLU A 12 19.48 12.20 -16.70
C GLU A 12 20.36 13.20 -15.95
N THR A 13 20.31 14.48 -16.33
CA THR A 13 21.21 15.51 -15.79
C THR A 13 20.46 16.71 -15.22
N ALA A 14 21.09 17.41 -14.26
CA ALA A 14 20.56 18.66 -13.70
C ALA A 14 20.39 19.75 -14.76
N SER A 15 21.30 19.83 -15.75
CA SER A 15 21.19 20.80 -16.85
C SER A 15 19.98 20.55 -17.74
N GLU A 16 19.63 19.28 -17.98
CA GLU A 16 18.39 18.96 -18.70
C GLU A 16 17.15 19.34 -17.88
N LEU A 17 17.18 19.14 -16.56
CA LEU A 17 16.09 19.54 -15.66
C LEU A 17 15.88 21.05 -15.66
N GLU A 18 16.96 21.82 -15.54
CA GLU A 18 16.92 23.27 -15.67
C GLU A 18 16.32 23.70 -17.01
N ALA A 19 16.73 23.08 -18.11
CA ALA A 19 16.18 23.39 -19.44
C ALA A 19 14.68 23.01 -19.57
N VAL A 20 14.23 21.93 -18.94
CA VAL A 20 12.79 21.57 -18.86
C VAL A 20 12.02 22.62 -18.05
N MET A 21 12.57 23.05 -16.91
CA MET A 21 11.96 24.07 -16.05
C MET A 21 11.91 25.44 -16.74
N GLU A 22 12.94 25.82 -17.50
CA GLU A 22 12.92 27.03 -18.34
C GLU A 22 11.86 26.93 -19.44
N LEU A 23 11.77 25.79 -20.12
CA LEU A 23 10.72 25.57 -21.13
C LEU A 23 9.31 25.63 -20.50
N TYR A 24 9.13 25.05 -19.31
CA TYR A 24 7.90 25.16 -18.53
C TYR A 24 7.52 26.62 -18.24
N LYS A 25 8.46 27.43 -17.75
CA LYS A 25 8.22 28.86 -17.43
C LYS A 25 7.65 29.63 -18.62
N THR A 26 8.08 29.31 -19.86
CA THR A 26 7.55 29.96 -21.07
C THR A 26 6.10 29.62 -21.43
N GLN A 27 5.53 28.56 -20.84
CA GLN A 27 4.18 28.06 -21.13
C GLN A 27 3.36 27.75 -19.87
N LYS A 28 3.75 28.31 -18.72
CA LYS A 28 3.14 28.09 -17.40
C LYS A 28 1.62 28.33 -17.39
N ASP A 29 1.14 29.34 -18.11
CA ASP A 29 -0.29 29.71 -18.16
C ASP A 29 -1.19 28.58 -18.69
N VAL A 30 -0.65 27.74 -19.58
CA VAL A 30 -1.39 26.63 -20.20
C VAL A 30 -1.15 25.32 -19.44
N LEU A 31 0.04 25.12 -18.87
CA LEU A 31 0.41 23.87 -18.21
C LEU A 31 -0.07 23.78 -16.75
N GLY A 32 -0.33 24.92 -16.11
CA GLY A 32 -0.69 24.99 -14.70
C GLY A 32 0.53 25.13 -13.79
N PHE A 33 0.28 25.47 -12.52
CA PHE A 33 1.34 25.61 -11.53
C PHE A 33 1.91 24.24 -11.15
N MET A 34 3.24 24.15 -11.10
CA MET A 34 3.99 23.00 -10.62
C MET A 34 5.21 23.52 -9.85
N PRO A 35 5.41 23.14 -8.59
CA PRO A 35 6.56 23.58 -7.81
C PRO A 35 7.86 22.92 -8.29
N ASP A 36 8.98 23.61 -8.09
CA ASP A 36 10.31 23.14 -8.51
C ASP A 36 10.64 21.76 -7.91
N GLY A 37 10.35 21.54 -6.62
CA GLY A 37 10.54 20.25 -5.97
C GLY A 37 9.74 19.09 -6.59
N ALA A 38 8.60 19.37 -7.22
CA ALA A 38 7.85 18.35 -7.97
C ALA A 38 8.54 18.00 -9.30
N PHE A 39 9.21 18.95 -9.95
CA PHE A 39 10.05 18.62 -11.11
C PHE A 39 11.26 17.77 -10.72
N GLU A 40 11.94 18.14 -9.63
CA GLU A 40 13.08 17.41 -9.08
C GLU A 40 12.70 15.95 -8.76
N GLN A 41 11.63 15.74 -8.00
CA GLN A 41 11.17 14.40 -7.64
C GLN A 41 10.77 13.54 -8.85
N ARG A 42 10.17 14.15 -9.88
CA ARG A 42 9.78 13.44 -11.13
C ARG A 42 10.99 13.11 -11.98
N ALA A 43 12.01 13.98 -11.98
CA ALA A 43 13.29 13.68 -12.62
C ALA A 43 13.97 12.49 -11.94
N GLU A 44 14.03 12.48 -10.60
CA GLU A 44 14.58 11.36 -9.82
C GLU A 44 13.85 10.04 -10.12
N SER A 45 12.53 10.10 -10.26
CA SER A 45 11.67 8.95 -10.56
C SER A 45 11.67 8.55 -12.04
N ARG A 46 12.49 9.17 -12.90
CA ARG A 46 12.54 8.96 -14.36
C ARG A 46 11.18 9.15 -15.06
N GLN A 47 10.35 10.02 -14.51
CA GLN A 47 9.00 10.31 -14.98
C GLN A 47 8.91 11.62 -15.79
N ILE A 48 10.06 12.05 -16.32
CA ILE A 48 10.17 13.13 -17.31
C ILE A 48 10.92 12.57 -18.50
N PHE A 49 10.26 12.50 -19.65
CA PHE A 49 10.93 12.20 -20.92
C PHE A 49 11.13 13.50 -21.69
N ILE A 50 12.34 13.71 -22.19
CA ILE A 50 12.72 14.87 -23.00
C ILE A 50 12.89 14.45 -24.45
N ALA A 51 12.61 15.38 -25.36
CA ALA A 51 12.89 15.28 -26.78
C ALA A 51 13.97 16.30 -27.12
N SER A 52 15.16 15.83 -27.51
CA SER A 52 16.32 16.67 -27.79
C SER A 52 16.60 16.73 -29.29
N ASP A 53 16.72 17.94 -29.85
CA ASP A 53 17.11 18.22 -31.22
C ASP A 53 18.48 18.91 -31.20
N SER A 54 19.54 18.24 -31.66
CA SER A 54 20.88 18.84 -31.79
C SER A 54 21.40 19.56 -30.52
N SER A 55 21.17 18.95 -29.35
CA SER A 55 21.48 19.44 -27.99
C SER A 55 20.52 20.47 -27.37
N GLU A 56 19.48 20.90 -28.08
CA GLU A 56 18.38 21.73 -27.53
C GLU A 56 17.20 20.85 -27.09
N ILE A 57 16.59 21.14 -25.94
CA ILE A 57 15.35 20.46 -25.52
C ILE A 57 14.17 21.03 -26.30
N ALA A 58 13.72 20.27 -27.29
CA ALA A 58 12.62 20.63 -28.17
C ALA A 58 11.22 20.36 -27.56
N GLY A 59 11.14 19.51 -26.52
CA GLY A 59 9.90 19.25 -25.77
C GLY A 59 10.09 18.24 -24.64
N TYR A 60 9.07 18.07 -23.81
CA TYR A 60 9.06 17.08 -22.74
C TYR A 60 7.64 16.56 -22.46
N VAL A 61 7.57 15.37 -21.85
CA VAL A 61 6.37 14.85 -21.18
C VAL A 61 6.71 14.55 -19.73
N LEU A 62 5.92 15.09 -18.80
CA LEU A 62 5.97 14.81 -17.37
C LEU A 62 4.72 14.04 -17.01
N PHE A 63 4.91 12.88 -16.40
CA PHE A 63 3.83 11.95 -16.11
C PHE A 63 3.97 11.35 -14.72
N THR A 64 2.96 10.61 -14.30
CA THR A 64 2.97 9.75 -13.12
C THR A 64 2.41 8.39 -13.53
N THR A 65 2.64 7.38 -12.70
CA THR A 65 2.15 6.02 -12.93
C THR A 65 1.42 5.56 -11.67
N ASN A 66 0.22 5.02 -11.84
CA ASN A 66 -0.53 4.42 -10.74
C ASN A 66 -0.53 2.90 -10.89
N MET A 67 0.36 2.23 -10.14
CA MET A 67 0.58 0.78 -10.22
C MET A 67 0.72 0.35 -11.70
N ASN A 68 0.08 -0.75 -12.11
CA ASN A 68 0.02 -1.21 -13.50
C ASN A 68 -1.26 -0.77 -14.23
N TYR A 69 -2.05 0.16 -13.66
CA TYR A 69 -3.35 0.49 -14.25
C TYR A 69 -3.24 1.59 -15.31
N GLU A 70 -2.55 2.69 -15.00
CA GLU A 70 -2.50 3.84 -15.91
C GLU A 70 -1.28 4.73 -15.77
N VAL A 71 -0.93 5.34 -16.89
CA VAL A 71 0.04 6.42 -16.98
C VAL A 71 -0.73 7.73 -17.06
N ARG A 72 -0.48 8.67 -16.16
CA ARG A 72 -1.17 9.97 -16.16
C ARG A 72 -0.22 11.07 -16.56
N VAL A 73 -0.54 11.78 -17.64
CA VAL A 73 0.25 12.90 -18.12
C VAL A 73 -0.18 14.16 -17.37
N ALA A 74 0.76 14.74 -16.64
CA ALA A 74 0.57 16.04 -16.00
C ALA A 74 0.95 17.17 -16.98
N HIS A 75 2.08 17.05 -17.68
CA HIS A 75 2.49 18.01 -18.71
C HIS A 75 2.89 17.30 -20.01
N LEU A 76 2.49 17.88 -21.14
CA LEU A 76 3.06 17.57 -22.45
C LEU A 76 3.37 18.90 -23.14
N CYS A 77 4.64 19.24 -23.28
CA CYS A 77 5.09 20.53 -23.77
C CYS A 77 6.04 20.37 -24.95
N VAL A 78 5.85 21.21 -25.98
CA VAL A 78 6.77 21.32 -27.12
C VAL A 78 7.07 22.81 -27.33
N ALA A 79 8.35 23.12 -27.47
CA ALA A 79 8.83 24.48 -27.72
C ALA A 79 8.18 25.06 -28.98
N LYS A 80 7.77 26.34 -28.95
CA LYS A 80 6.93 26.96 -29.99
C LYS A 80 7.51 26.78 -31.41
N HIS A 81 8.82 26.94 -31.57
CA HIS A 81 9.55 26.80 -32.85
C HIS A 81 9.76 25.35 -33.32
N HIS A 82 9.56 24.37 -32.43
CA HIS A 82 9.62 22.93 -32.73
C HIS A 82 8.24 22.26 -32.87
N ARG A 83 7.14 23.01 -32.70
CA ARG A 83 5.77 22.50 -32.89
C ARG A 83 5.54 22.05 -34.34
N ARG A 84 4.52 21.19 -34.53
CA ARG A 84 4.13 20.60 -35.83
C ARG A 84 5.21 19.72 -36.50
N ARG A 85 6.32 19.42 -35.83
CA ARG A 85 7.38 18.48 -36.29
C ARG A 85 7.19 17.02 -35.84
N GLY A 86 6.05 16.69 -35.23
CA GLY A 86 5.76 15.33 -34.75
C GLY A 86 6.35 14.96 -33.38
N ILE A 87 7.02 15.89 -32.69
CA ILE A 87 7.68 15.64 -31.39
C ILE A 87 6.72 15.13 -30.32
N ALA A 88 5.58 15.80 -30.13
CA ALA A 88 4.55 15.36 -29.16
C ALA A 88 4.07 13.92 -29.44
N ARG A 89 3.90 13.55 -30.72
CA ARG A 89 3.51 12.19 -31.12
C ARG A 89 4.57 11.17 -30.72
N ARG A 90 5.84 11.51 -30.92
CA ARG A 90 6.95 10.64 -30.54
C ARG A 90 7.07 10.52 -29.02
N LEU A 91 6.91 11.60 -28.25
CA LEU A 91 6.90 11.57 -26.78
C LEU A 91 5.80 10.64 -26.24
N VAL A 92 4.58 10.77 -26.78
CA VAL A 92 3.45 9.89 -26.40
C VAL A 92 3.69 8.43 -26.83
N ALA A 93 4.26 8.19 -28.02
CA ALA A 93 4.59 6.85 -28.48
C ALA A 93 5.66 6.20 -27.58
N THR A 94 6.74 6.90 -27.28
CA THR A 94 7.77 6.43 -26.33
C THR A 94 7.19 6.21 -24.94
N LEU A 95 6.26 7.07 -24.49
CA LEU A 95 5.57 6.87 -23.22
C LEU A 95 4.72 5.60 -23.21
N LYS A 96 4.00 5.31 -24.30
CA LYS A 96 3.24 4.08 -24.48
C LYS A 96 4.15 2.84 -24.51
N ASP A 97 5.24 2.89 -25.28
CA ASP A 97 6.19 1.78 -25.43
C ASP A 97 6.94 1.47 -24.13
N ALA A 98 7.20 2.49 -23.30
CA ALA A 98 7.84 2.34 -21.99
C ALA A 98 6.91 1.70 -20.92
N HIS A 99 5.58 1.68 -21.16
CA HIS A 99 4.58 1.20 -20.19
C HIS A 99 3.63 0.16 -20.80
N PRO A 100 4.13 -0.94 -21.38
CA PRO A 100 3.32 -1.89 -22.16
C PRO A 100 2.32 -2.68 -21.30
N THR A 101 2.55 -2.76 -19.99
CA THR A 101 1.69 -3.46 -19.02
C THR A 101 0.54 -2.59 -18.51
N HIS A 102 0.54 -1.29 -18.80
CA HIS A 102 -0.50 -0.38 -18.35
C HIS A 102 -1.70 -0.43 -19.28
N ALA A 103 -2.91 -0.23 -18.77
CA ALA A 103 -4.11 -0.29 -19.60
C ALA A 103 -4.23 0.92 -20.53
N ARG A 104 -3.90 2.12 -20.02
CA ARG A 104 -4.12 3.39 -20.72
C ARG A 104 -3.20 4.52 -20.27
N ILE A 105 -3.11 5.53 -21.13
CA ILE A 105 -2.59 6.86 -20.79
C ILE A 105 -3.78 7.80 -20.58
N ARG A 106 -3.78 8.59 -19.51
CA ARG A 106 -4.81 9.62 -19.21
C ARG A 106 -4.20 11.02 -19.16
N ALA A 107 -4.99 12.01 -19.58
CA ALA A 107 -4.66 13.42 -19.43
C ALA A 107 -5.96 14.21 -19.23
N ASN A 108 -5.91 15.29 -18.47
CA ASN A 108 -7.01 16.25 -18.37
C ASN A 108 -6.60 17.53 -19.10
N CYS A 109 -7.53 18.15 -19.81
CA CYS A 109 -7.27 19.38 -20.54
C CYS A 109 -8.54 20.22 -20.64
N ARG A 110 -8.43 21.54 -20.48
CA ARG A 110 -9.57 22.46 -20.65
C ARG A 110 -10.08 22.47 -22.08
N VAL A 111 -11.40 22.57 -22.22
CA VAL A 111 -12.09 22.62 -23.52
C VAL A 111 -11.67 23.83 -24.35
N ASP A 112 -11.35 24.95 -23.72
CA ASP A 112 -11.00 26.22 -24.36
C ASP A 112 -9.53 26.32 -24.82
N TYR A 113 -8.70 25.31 -24.52
CA TYR A 113 -7.30 25.31 -24.92
C TYR A 113 -7.11 24.72 -26.31
N GLU A 114 -6.23 25.30 -27.13
CA GLU A 114 -5.81 24.73 -28.44
C GLU A 114 -5.28 23.29 -28.29
N ALA A 115 -4.77 22.94 -27.11
CA ALA A 115 -4.29 21.61 -26.78
C ALA A 115 -5.40 20.53 -26.82
N ALA A 116 -6.68 20.88 -26.64
CA ALA A 116 -7.79 19.93 -26.69
C ALA A 116 -7.88 19.21 -28.05
N ASP A 117 -7.60 19.92 -29.15
CA ASP A 117 -7.53 19.33 -30.50
C ASP A 117 -6.22 18.55 -30.71
N ALA A 118 -5.13 18.99 -30.07
CA ALA A 118 -3.86 18.29 -30.14
C ALA A 118 -3.96 16.87 -29.54
N TRP A 119 -4.63 16.70 -28.40
CA TRP A 119 -4.83 15.38 -27.78
C TRP A 119 -5.54 14.40 -28.71
N ARG A 120 -6.57 14.84 -29.43
CA ARG A 120 -7.27 14.02 -30.45
C ARG A 120 -6.34 13.61 -31.58
N CYS A 121 -5.50 14.54 -32.06
CA CYS A 121 -4.50 14.26 -33.10
C CYS A 121 -3.37 13.30 -32.64
N LEU A 122 -3.19 13.13 -31.33
CA LEU A 122 -2.25 12.18 -30.72
C LEU A 122 -2.88 10.80 -30.47
N GLY A 123 -4.15 10.60 -30.84
CA GLY A 123 -4.87 9.34 -30.71
C GLY A 123 -5.69 9.20 -29.43
N PHE A 124 -5.71 10.21 -28.56
CA PHE A 124 -6.55 10.17 -27.36
C PHE A 124 -8.03 10.35 -27.71
N LYS A 125 -8.89 9.61 -27.03
CA LYS A 125 -10.34 9.74 -27.06
C LYS A 125 -10.80 10.60 -25.87
N ALA A 126 -11.75 11.50 -26.10
CA ALA A 126 -12.41 12.21 -25.00
C ALA A 126 -13.40 11.25 -24.33
N VAL A 127 -13.19 10.96 -23.04
CA VAL A 127 -13.96 9.98 -22.28
C VAL A 127 -15.07 10.65 -21.49
N ARG A 128 -14.74 11.74 -20.79
CA ARG A 128 -15.65 12.43 -19.89
C ARG A 128 -15.43 13.93 -19.95
N ARG A 129 -16.50 14.70 -19.76
CA ARG A 129 -16.41 16.13 -19.47
C ARG A 129 -16.93 16.40 -18.07
N PHE A 130 -16.28 17.33 -17.38
CA PHE A 130 -16.68 17.72 -16.03
C PHE A 130 -16.22 19.15 -15.77
N THR A 131 -16.92 19.85 -14.89
CA THR A 131 -16.58 21.22 -14.53
C THR A 131 -15.25 21.21 -13.78
N GLY A 132 -14.27 21.98 -14.24
CA GLY A 132 -13.09 22.27 -13.45
C GLY A 132 -13.50 23.09 -12.23
N LYS A 133 -12.99 22.75 -11.03
CA LYS A 133 -13.27 23.45 -9.76
C LYS A 133 -12.63 24.84 -9.68
N LYS A 134 -12.26 25.44 -10.82
CA LYS A 134 -11.76 26.83 -10.91
C LYS A 134 -12.93 27.80 -10.89
N ILE A 135 -12.61 29.00 -10.41
CA ILE A 135 -13.48 30.19 -10.28
C ILE A 135 -14.11 30.63 -11.62
N ASP A 136 -13.58 30.20 -12.77
CA ASP A 136 -14.07 30.62 -14.10
C ASP A 136 -15.08 29.66 -14.76
N GLY A 137 -15.43 28.54 -14.12
CA GLY A 137 -16.38 27.55 -14.66
C GLY A 137 -15.89 26.82 -15.92
N SER A 138 -14.59 26.83 -16.22
CA SER A 138 -14.04 26.14 -17.39
C SER A 138 -14.27 24.62 -17.37
N GLU A 139 -14.85 24.11 -18.46
CA GLU A 139 -15.10 22.68 -18.65
C GLU A 139 -13.78 21.95 -18.95
N LEU A 140 -13.51 20.85 -18.25
CA LEU A 140 -12.38 19.95 -18.50
C LEU A 140 -12.83 18.75 -19.32
N ILE A 141 -11.96 18.29 -20.21
CA ILE A 141 -12.08 17.01 -20.92
C ILE A 141 -11.06 16.04 -20.34
N ALA A 142 -11.52 14.90 -19.84
CA ALA A 142 -10.68 13.74 -19.60
C ALA A 142 -10.41 13.02 -20.93
N PHE A 143 -9.14 12.96 -21.30
CA PHE A 143 -8.64 12.24 -22.47
C PHE A 143 -8.05 10.90 -22.05
N SER A 144 -8.26 9.87 -22.87
CA SER A 144 -7.65 8.54 -22.69
C SER A 144 -7.12 7.98 -24.01
N LEU A 145 -5.91 7.41 -23.96
CA LEU A 145 -5.30 6.64 -25.04
C LEU A 145 -5.08 5.21 -24.55
N ALA A 146 -5.70 4.23 -25.21
CA ALA A 146 -5.53 2.83 -24.88
C ALA A 146 -4.09 2.36 -25.21
N ILE A 147 -3.47 1.67 -24.25
CA ILE A 147 -2.20 0.97 -24.47
C ILE A 147 -2.51 -0.48 -24.86
N SER A 148 -3.41 -1.14 -24.13
CA SER A 148 -3.92 -2.50 -24.40
C SER A 148 -5.44 -2.53 -24.64
N GLU A 149 -5.92 -3.51 -25.42
CA GLU A 149 -7.34 -3.73 -25.67
C GLU A 149 -7.95 -4.55 -24.51
N MET A 150 -8.41 -3.87 -23.45
CA MET A 150 -9.24 -4.48 -22.40
C MET A 150 -10.60 -3.74 -22.32
N PRO A 151 -11.68 -4.28 -22.92
CA PRO A 151 -12.92 -3.53 -23.11
C PRO A 151 -13.97 -3.68 -21.99
N LEU A 152 -13.67 -4.33 -20.84
CA LEU A 152 -14.68 -4.57 -19.79
C LEU A 152 -14.68 -3.58 -18.61
N PHE A 153 -13.67 -2.70 -18.49
CA PHE A 153 -13.54 -1.78 -17.35
C PHE A 153 -13.89 -0.32 -17.62
N ASP A 154 -14.31 0.04 -18.83
CA ASP A 154 -14.80 1.39 -19.11
C ASP A 154 -16.12 1.68 -18.36
N SER A 155 -16.78 0.66 -17.80
CA SER A 155 -18.03 0.79 -17.03
C SER A 155 -17.89 0.85 -15.50
N ILE A 156 -16.67 0.86 -14.93
CA ILE A 156 -16.45 1.16 -13.50
C ILE A 156 -16.10 2.65 -13.33
N GLU A 157 -16.94 3.54 -13.88
CA GLU A 157 -16.98 4.96 -13.48
C GLU A 157 -17.94 5.14 -12.27
N GLN A 158 -17.85 4.27 -11.26
CA GLN A 158 -18.46 4.53 -9.96
C GLN A 158 -17.37 5.03 -9.02
N GLU A 159 -17.56 6.28 -8.56
CA GLU A 159 -16.82 7.03 -7.54
C GLU A 159 -15.65 6.24 -6.95
N ALA A 160 -14.45 6.46 -7.50
CA ALA A 160 -13.24 6.13 -6.77
C ALA A 160 -13.36 6.79 -5.38
N ASP A 161 -13.03 6.07 -4.30
CA ASP A 161 -12.70 6.70 -3.01
C ASP A 161 -11.47 7.59 -3.27
N VAL A 162 -11.74 8.81 -3.71
CA VAL A 162 -10.75 9.86 -3.95
C VAL A 162 -10.29 10.32 -2.57
N ALA A 163 -8.98 10.35 -2.33
CA ALA A 163 -8.44 10.68 -1.02
C ALA A 163 -8.92 12.07 -0.58
N THR A 164 -9.63 12.15 0.54
CA THR A 164 -10.12 13.43 1.07
C THR A 164 -8.96 14.21 1.65
N VAL A 165 -8.75 15.43 1.15
CA VAL A 165 -7.75 16.38 1.66
C VAL A 165 -8.49 17.58 2.21
N VAL A 166 -8.31 17.86 3.49
CA VAL A 166 -8.98 18.97 4.15
C VAL A 166 -8.09 20.20 4.07
N CYS A 167 -8.62 21.30 3.54
CA CYS A 167 -7.91 22.57 3.44
C CYS A 167 -8.32 23.52 4.56
N ASP A 168 -7.31 24.14 5.16
CA ASP A 168 -7.44 25.23 6.11
C ASP A 168 -8.02 26.49 5.43
N ALA A 169 -8.65 27.36 6.22
CA ALA A 169 -9.23 28.63 5.79
C ALA A 169 -8.22 29.49 5.01
N ASN A 170 -6.95 29.55 5.45
CA ASN A 170 -5.92 30.32 4.75
C ASN A 170 -5.64 29.78 3.33
N VAL A 171 -5.76 28.47 3.11
CA VAL A 171 -5.57 27.83 1.80
C VAL A 171 -6.75 28.12 0.89
N VAL A 172 -7.97 28.00 1.43
CA VAL A 172 -9.21 28.33 0.71
C VAL A 172 -9.20 29.78 0.27
N ILE A 173 -8.92 30.72 1.18
CA ILE A 173 -8.87 32.16 0.87
C ILE A 173 -7.85 32.46 -0.23
N ASP A 174 -6.68 31.85 -0.17
CA ASP A 174 -5.66 32.08 -1.19
C ASP A 174 -6.09 31.56 -2.55
N ILE A 175 -6.74 30.40 -2.61
CA ILE A 175 -7.25 29.85 -3.86
C ILE A 175 -8.34 30.75 -4.44
N GLU A 176 -9.27 31.22 -3.62
CA GLU A 176 -10.42 32.00 -4.09
C GLU A 176 -10.10 33.48 -4.37
N PHE A 177 -8.97 34.03 -3.88
CA PHE A 177 -8.56 35.41 -4.15
C PHE A 177 -7.21 35.55 -4.88
N PRO A 178 -7.23 35.80 -6.20
CA PRO A 178 -6.02 35.94 -7.03
C PRO A 178 -5.03 37.03 -6.61
N LYS A 179 -5.47 38.03 -5.84
CA LYS A 179 -4.61 39.14 -5.38
C LYS A 179 -3.72 38.79 -4.18
N ARG A 180 -3.88 37.60 -3.59
CA ARG A 180 -3.07 37.15 -2.45
C ARG A 180 -1.65 36.76 -2.94
N PRO A 181 -0.58 37.14 -2.20
CA PRO A 181 0.80 36.77 -2.56
C PRO A 181 1.03 35.26 -2.71
N SER A 182 0.28 34.45 -1.97
CA SER A 182 0.41 32.99 -1.93
C SER A 182 -0.66 32.25 -2.74
N HIS A 183 -1.42 32.99 -3.58
CA HIS A 183 -2.42 32.43 -4.51
C HIS A 183 -1.80 31.38 -5.43
N GLU A 184 -0.70 31.70 -6.13
CA GLU A 184 -0.08 30.77 -7.09
C GLU A 184 0.30 29.43 -6.45
N ARG A 185 0.89 29.47 -5.25
CA ARG A 185 1.33 28.28 -4.50
C ARG A 185 0.14 27.39 -4.11
N SER A 186 -0.96 28.00 -3.71
CA SER A 186 -2.17 27.28 -3.27
C SER A 186 -3.00 26.78 -4.46
N MET A 187 -2.98 27.50 -5.58
CA MET A 187 -3.64 27.12 -6.83
C MET A 187 -3.11 25.83 -7.43
N GLY A 188 -1.90 25.40 -7.06
CA GLY A 188 -1.38 24.06 -7.41
C GLY A 188 -2.31 22.92 -7.01
N LEU A 189 -3.10 23.08 -5.94
CA LEU A 189 -4.08 22.09 -5.48
C LEU A 189 -5.25 21.90 -6.46
N LYS A 190 -5.55 22.92 -7.27
CA LYS A 190 -6.60 22.88 -8.31
C LYS A 190 -6.03 22.57 -9.70
N ALA A 191 -4.80 22.06 -9.81
CA ALA A 191 -4.23 21.67 -11.10
C ALA A 191 -5.06 20.56 -11.77
N ASP A 192 -5.24 20.67 -13.09
CA ASP A 192 -6.12 19.78 -13.87
C ASP A 192 -5.77 18.29 -13.72
N TRP A 193 -4.50 17.96 -13.45
CA TRP A 193 -4.03 16.59 -13.27
C TRP A 193 -4.26 16.02 -11.86
N LEU A 194 -4.57 16.87 -10.86
CA LEU A 194 -4.77 16.50 -9.46
C LEU A 194 -6.26 16.42 -9.09
N ILE A 195 -7.12 17.12 -9.82
CA ILE A 195 -8.54 17.35 -9.50
C ILE A 195 -9.41 16.08 -9.39
N ASP A 196 -8.98 14.97 -9.97
CA ASP A 196 -9.64 13.66 -9.93
C ASP A 196 -8.87 12.62 -9.07
N GLN A 197 -7.85 13.05 -8.32
CA GLN A 197 -7.04 12.21 -7.41
C GLN A 197 -7.24 12.50 -5.94
N VAL A 198 -7.56 13.76 -5.61
CA VAL A 198 -7.83 14.21 -4.25
C VAL A 198 -9.15 14.99 -4.20
N ALA A 199 -9.96 14.71 -3.19
CA ALA A 199 -11.18 15.46 -2.92
C ALA A 199 -10.85 16.57 -1.93
N LEU A 200 -10.63 17.78 -2.46
CA LEU A 200 -10.45 18.97 -1.63
C LEU A 200 -11.75 19.32 -0.91
N SER A 201 -11.68 19.38 0.41
CA SER A 201 -12.81 19.65 1.29
C SER A 201 -12.44 20.63 2.40
N VAL A 202 -13.44 21.20 3.06
CA VAL A 202 -13.30 22.09 4.22
C VAL A 202 -14.05 21.53 5.42
N THR A 203 -13.62 21.89 6.62
CA THR A 203 -14.39 21.57 7.83
C THR A 203 -15.49 22.61 8.07
N PRO A 204 -16.55 22.27 8.83
CA PRO A 204 -17.56 23.25 9.26
C PRO A 204 -16.99 24.40 10.10
N GLU A 205 -15.82 24.24 10.71
CA GLU A 205 -15.18 25.28 11.53
C GLU A 205 -14.73 26.49 10.69
N ILE A 206 -14.59 26.32 9.36
CA ILE A 206 -14.22 27.43 8.46
C ILE A 206 -15.18 28.61 8.55
N PHE A 207 -16.46 28.37 8.81
CA PHE A 207 -17.46 29.43 8.97
C PHE A 207 -17.24 30.24 10.24
N ALA A 208 -16.68 29.64 11.31
CA ALA A 208 -16.27 30.35 12.51
C ALA A 208 -15.04 31.24 12.25
N ASP A 209 -14.10 30.79 11.40
CA ASP A 209 -12.96 31.61 10.95
C ASP A 209 -13.43 32.82 10.16
N LEU A 210 -14.31 32.59 9.19
CA LEU A 210 -14.85 33.62 8.31
C LEU A 210 -15.74 34.59 9.07
N ALA A 211 -16.42 34.16 10.14
CA ALA A 211 -17.22 35.03 10.98
C ALA A 211 -16.41 36.19 11.59
N ARG A 212 -15.09 35.99 11.76
CA ARG A 212 -14.15 36.96 12.34
C ARG A 212 -13.57 37.94 11.30
N GLN A 213 -13.82 37.71 10.01
CA GLN A 213 -13.41 38.61 8.93
C GLN A 213 -14.53 39.63 8.65
N GLU A 214 -14.17 40.90 8.46
CA GLU A 214 -15.12 41.96 8.13
C GLU A 214 -15.23 42.20 6.61
N GLY A 215 -16.42 42.61 6.17
CA GLY A 215 -16.64 43.16 4.83
C GLY A 215 -16.95 42.15 3.72
N SER A 216 -16.86 42.62 2.47
CA SER A 216 -17.26 41.90 1.25
C SER A 216 -16.46 40.63 0.96
N LEU A 217 -15.27 40.49 1.55
CA LEU A 217 -14.42 39.30 1.42
C LEU A 217 -15.10 38.05 2.02
N LYS A 218 -15.76 38.20 3.17
CA LYS A 218 -16.44 37.12 3.88
C LYS A 218 -17.55 36.49 3.04
N THR A 219 -18.43 37.32 2.47
CA THR A 219 -19.55 36.85 1.67
C THR A 219 -19.07 36.10 0.42
N ALA A 220 -18.05 36.64 -0.27
CA ALA A 220 -17.49 35.99 -1.45
C ALA A 220 -16.85 34.61 -1.15
N ILE A 221 -16.26 34.41 0.04
CA ILE A 221 -15.68 33.10 0.42
C ILE A 221 -16.78 32.09 0.75
N ILE A 222 -17.83 32.52 1.46
CA ILE A 222 -18.94 31.64 1.82
C ILE A 222 -19.61 31.13 0.54
N ASP A 223 -19.91 32.03 -0.41
CA ASP A 223 -20.48 31.66 -1.70
C ASP A 223 -19.54 30.69 -2.45
N ALA A 224 -18.23 30.95 -2.45
CA ALA A 224 -17.26 30.06 -3.09
C ALA A 224 -17.13 28.68 -2.42
N ILE A 225 -17.28 28.58 -1.10
CA ILE A 225 -17.26 27.32 -0.36
C ILE A 225 -18.48 26.48 -0.73
N ASP A 226 -19.67 27.09 -0.74
CA ASP A 226 -20.92 26.39 -1.05
C ASP A 226 -20.94 25.89 -2.51
N ASP A 227 -20.33 26.64 -3.44
CA ASP A 227 -20.31 26.29 -4.86
C ASP A 227 -19.17 25.34 -5.27
N HIS A 228 -18.00 25.41 -4.63
CA HIS A 228 -16.78 24.78 -5.16
C HIS A 228 -16.07 23.78 -4.23
N TRP A 229 -16.46 23.68 -2.95
CA TRP A 229 -15.76 22.87 -1.95
C TRP A 229 -16.61 21.76 -1.35
N GLY A 230 -15.99 20.59 -1.14
CA GLY A 230 -16.62 19.53 -0.35
C GLY A 230 -16.68 19.94 1.12
N GLN A 231 -17.78 19.66 1.82
CA GLN A 231 -17.89 19.93 3.25
C GLN A 231 -17.88 18.61 4.01
N VAL A 232 -16.93 18.44 4.93
CA VAL A 232 -16.82 17.19 5.70
C VAL A 232 -17.75 17.21 6.90
N THR A 233 -18.32 16.06 7.24
CA THR A 233 -19.09 15.88 8.47
C THR A 233 -18.42 14.82 9.33
N ALA A 234 -18.15 15.15 10.59
CA ALA A 234 -17.52 14.25 11.55
C ALA A 234 -18.46 13.96 12.73
N ASP A 235 -18.30 12.79 13.36
CA ASP A 235 -19.00 12.49 14.61
C ASP A 235 -18.50 13.42 15.74
N HIS A 236 -19.43 14.12 16.38
CA HIS A 236 -19.08 15.12 17.38
C HIS A 236 -18.31 14.54 18.58
N LYS A 237 -18.64 13.31 19.03
CA LYS A 237 -17.94 12.70 20.17
C LYS A 237 -16.50 12.36 19.82
N GLU A 238 -16.28 11.91 18.59
CA GLU A 238 -14.94 11.60 18.10
C GLU A 238 -14.10 12.85 17.93
N VAL A 239 -14.67 13.93 17.39
CA VAL A 239 -14.00 15.24 17.32
C VAL A 239 -13.58 15.71 18.71
N GLU A 240 -14.45 15.64 19.72
CA GLU A 240 -14.10 16.04 21.09
C GLU A 240 -13.02 15.15 21.72
N ARG A 241 -12.98 13.86 21.37
CA ARG A 241 -11.93 12.94 21.82
C ARG A 241 -10.58 13.32 21.19
N LEU A 242 -10.54 13.50 19.87
CA LEU A 242 -9.33 13.84 19.13
C LEU A 242 -8.85 15.25 19.46
N LEU A 243 -9.75 16.21 19.67
CA LEU A 243 -9.41 17.57 20.07
C LEU A 243 -8.61 17.59 21.39
N LYS A 244 -8.91 16.71 22.34
CA LYS A 244 -8.09 16.57 23.57
C LYS A 244 -6.66 16.14 23.25
N ILE A 245 -6.48 15.24 22.28
CA ILE A 245 -5.16 14.80 21.82
C ILE A 245 -4.45 15.97 21.13
N VAL A 246 -5.14 16.72 20.25
CA VAL A 246 -4.59 17.91 19.60
C VAL A 246 -4.14 18.95 20.64
N CYS A 247 -4.97 19.24 21.65
CA CYS A 247 -4.62 20.16 22.75
C CYS A 247 -3.42 19.67 23.58
N ASN A 248 -3.26 18.35 23.75
CA ASN A 248 -2.11 17.79 24.46
C ASN A 248 -0.82 17.96 23.64
N VAL A 249 -0.90 17.87 22.30
CA VAL A 249 0.24 18.02 21.40
C VAL A 249 0.61 19.49 21.21
N MET A 250 -0.36 20.33 20.84
CA MET A 250 -0.16 21.74 20.49
C MET A 250 -0.24 22.68 21.70
N GLY A 251 -0.63 22.17 22.87
CA GLY A 251 -0.92 22.94 24.07
C GLY A 251 -2.33 23.55 24.07
N SER A 252 -2.73 24.13 25.20
CA SER A 252 -4.00 24.87 25.30
C SER A 252 -4.02 26.04 24.30
N PRO A 253 -5.14 26.26 23.59
CA PRO A 253 -5.24 27.32 22.60
C PRO A 253 -5.03 28.69 23.26
N LYS A 254 -4.14 29.49 22.68
CA LYS A 254 -3.74 30.81 23.23
C LYS A 254 -4.74 31.91 22.87
N ASP A 255 -5.41 31.74 21.74
CA ASP A 255 -6.44 32.63 21.22
C ASP A 255 -7.50 31.82 20.45
N GLU A 256 -8.55 32.49 20.00
CA GLU A 256 -9.61 31.85 19.21
C GLU A 256 -9.11 31.36 17.84
N SER A 257 -7.97 31.85 17.32
CA SER A 257 -7.41 31.35 16.05
C SER A 257 -6.86 29.95 16.26
N SER A 258 -5.98 29.82 17.25
CA SER A 258 -5.38 28.57 17.69
C SER A 258 -6.43 27.51 18.02
N LYS A 259 -7.55 27.94 18.64
CA LYS A 259 -8.67 27.06 18.97
C LYS A 259 -9.37 26.50 17.72
N SER A 260 -9.52 27.33 16.70
CA SER A 260 -10.09 26.91 15.42
C SER A 260 -9.14 25.97 14.69
N ASP A 261 -7.84 26.29 14.63
CA ASP A 261 -6.81 25.45 14.00
C ASP A 261 -6.80 24.03 14.61
N GLN A 262 -6.81 23.95 15.94
CA GLN A 262 -6.86 22.67 16.65
C GLN A 262 -8.14 21.88 16.34
N ARG A 263 -9.26 22.58 16.12
CA ARG A 263 -10.54 21.95 15.79
C ARG A 263 -10.61 21.49 14.34
N HIS A 264 -10.04 22.24 13.40
CA HIS A 264 -9.86 21.80 12.01
C HIS A 264 -9.06 20.50 11.94
N ILE A 265 -7.96 20.42 12.69
CA ILE A 265 -7.11 19.22 12.77
C ILE A 265 -7.89 18.05 13.38
N ALA A 266 -8.61 18.27 14.48
CA ALA A 266 -9.42 17.24 15.12
C ALA A 266 -10.52 16.70 14.19
N ILE A 267 -11.21 17.57 13.45
CA ILE A 267 -12.23 17.18 12.47
C ILE A 267 -11.59 16.39 11.31
N SER A 268 -10.44 16.86 10.81
CA SER A 268 -9.71 16.19 9.73
C SER A 268 -9.24 14.80 10.13
N ALA A 269 -8.78 14.62 11.37
CA ALA A 269 -8.43 13.32 11.91
C ALA A 269 -9.66 12.43 12.13
N ALA A 270 -10.79 12.99 12.58
CA ALA A 270 -12.02 12.24 12.85
C ALA A 270 -12.65 11.63 11.59
N ILE A 271 -12.44 12.24 10.42
CA ILE A 271 -12.89 11.72 9.12
C ILE A 271 -11.81 10.94 8.38
N GLU A 272 -10.68 10.64 9.05
CA GLU A 272 -9.53 9.96 8.47
C GLU A 272 -9.04 10.59 7.17
N ALA A 273 -8.99 11.93 7.12
CA ALA A 273 -8.49 12.65 5.97
C ALA A 273 -7.05 12.24 5.63
N ALA A 274 -6.74 12.14 4.34
CA ALA A 274 -5.42 11.74 3.88
C ALA A 274 -4.33 12.76 4.24
N ALA A 275 -4.71 14.04 4.29
CA ALA A 275 -3.91 15.14 4.79
C ALA A 275 -4.80 16.33 5.21
N PHE A 276 -4.29 17.11 6.15
CA PHE A 276 -4.72 18.48 6.41
C PHE A 276 -3.71 19.46 5.81
N VAL A 277 -4.18 20.37 4.98
CA VAL A 277 -3.34 21.30 4.22
C VAL A 277 -3.49 22.71 4.76
N THR A 278 -2.38 23.27 5.24
CA THR A 278 -2.31 24.61 5.82
C THR A 278 -1.01 25.31 5.41
N ARG A 279 -0.98 26.64 5.46
CA ARG A 279 0.26 27.42 5.36
C ARG A 279 0.70 28.00 6.70
N ASP A 280 0.01 27.68 7.78
CA ASP A 280 0.37 28.15 9.11
C ASP A 280 1.65 27.46 9.60
N GLY A 281 2.75 28.21 9.65
CA GLY A 281 4.07 27.71 10.07
C GLY A 281 4.06 27.10 11.47
N PRO A 282 3.49 27.77 12.49
CA PRO A 282 3.25 27.18 13.80
C PRO A 282 2.53 25.82 13.76
N VAL A 283 1.46 25.67 12.96
CA VAL A 283 0.75 24.38 12.83
C VAL A 283 1.61 23.31 12.15
N ILE A 284 2.31 23.68 11.06
CA ILE A 284 3.25 22.79 10.35
C ILE A 284 4.39 22.35 11.29
N GLY A 285 4.78 23.19 12.24
CA GLY A 285 5.80 22.86 13.24
C GLY A 285 5.47 21.64 14.12
N PHE A 286 4.19 21.27 14.24
CA PHE A 286 3.72 20.09 14.97
C PHE A 286 3.42 18.89 14.06
N ARG A 287 3.81 18.93 12.78
CA ARG A 287 3.40 17.91 11.79
C ARG A 287 3.80 16.50 12.19
N ASP A 288 4.98 16.32 12.77
CA ASP A 288 5.52 15.00 13.11
C ASP A 288 4.77 14.46 14.35
N GLU A 289 4.54 15.30 15.36
CA GLU A 289 3.78 14.95 16.56
C GLU A 289 2.30 14.66 16.25
N LEU A 290 1.66 15.46 15.40
CA LEU A 290 0.28 15.27 14.99
C LEU A 290 0.12 14.02 14.11
N PHE A 291 1.07 13.76 13.20
CA PHE A 291 1.07 12.53 12.43
C PHE A 291 1.25 11.30 13.33
N ASN A 292 2.15 11.35 14.31
CA ASN A 292 2.39 10.24 15.23
C ASN A 292 1.20 9.94 16.15
N GLN A 293 0.47 10.97 16.60
CA GLN A 293 -0.64 10.81 17.55
C GLN A 293 -2.00 10.56 16.88
N LEU A 294 -2.18 11.04 15.64
CA LEU A 294 -3.47 11.04 14.95
C LEU A 294 -3.46 10.31 13.60
N GLY A 295 -2.29 9.97 13.06
CA GLY A 295 -2.13 9.46 11.69
C GLY A 295 -2.38 10.50 10.60
N LEU A 296 -2.60 11.77 10.97
CA LEU A 296 -2.96 12.84 10.05
C LEU A 296 -1.71 13.58 9.56
N ARG A 297 -1.50 13.61 8.24
CA ARG A 297 -0.41 14.39 7.64
C ARG A 297 -0.76 15.87 7.64
N ILE A 298 0.14 16.71 8.13
CA ILE A 298 0.05 18.16 8.03
C ILE A 298 1.02 18.61 6.94
N LEU A 299 0.50 19.21 5.86
CA LEU A 299 1.28 19.58 4.68
C LEU A 299 0.98 21.01 4.26
N SER A 300 1.96 21.68 3.68
CA SER A 300 1.72 22.87 2.87
C SER A 300 1.14 22.49 1.50
N PRO A 301 0.49 23.44 0.77
CA PRO A 301 0.01 23.18 -0.59
C PRO A 301 1.10 22.65 -1.54
N GLU A 302 2.31 23.19 -1.44
CA GLU A 302 3.46 22.80 -2.25
C GLU A 302 3.94 21.38 -1.92
N GLU A 303 3.98 21.03 -0.63
CA GLU A 303 4.32 19.68 -0.18
C GLU A 303 3.27 18.64 -0.61
N LEU A 304 1.98 18.97 -0.61
CA LEU A 304 0.94 18.06 -1.11
C LEU A 304 1.12 17.77 -2.61
N VAL A 305 1.36 18.80 -3.42
CA VAL A 305 1.57 18.65 -4.88
C VAL A 305 2.80 17.77 -5.15
N THR A 306 3.87 17.99 -4.41
CA THR A 306 5.10 17.20 -4.47
C THR A 306 4.84 15.76 -4.04
N GLN A 307 4.30 15.55 -2.84
CA GLN A 307 4.13 14.23 -2.21
C GLN A 307 2.81 13.52 -2.57
N HIS A 308 2.09 13.94 -3.63
CA HIS A 308 0.73 13.46 -3.89
C HIS A 308 0.65 11.93 -4.03
N ASP A 309 1.63 11.29 -4.68
CA ASP A 309 1.66 9.83 -4.81
C ASP A 309 1.77 9.15 -3.44
N ALA A 310 2.57 9.69 -2.51
CA ALA A 310 2.67 9.16 -1.16
C ALA A 310 1.35 9.35 -0.38
N VAL A 311 0.65 10.47 -0.58
CA VAL A 311 -0.65 10.75 0.04
C VAL A 311 -1.73 9.80 -0.50
N ILE A 312 -1.73 9.52 -1.80
CA ILE A 312 -2.68 8.59 -2.46
C ILE A 312 -2.36 7.13 -2.13
N ASN A 313 -1.09 6.75 -2.08
CA ASN A 313 -0.64 5.36 -1.89
C ASN A 313 -0.48 4.96 -0.42
N ALA A 314 -0.34 5.90 0.51
CA ALA A 314 -0.38 5.61 1.95
C ALA A 314 -1.71 4.95 2.37
N HIS A 315 -2.78 5.19 1.62
CA HIS A 315 -4.06 4.53 1.81
C HIS A 315 -4.12 3.11 1.21
N ARG A 316 -3.13 2.69 0.41
CA ARG A 316 -3.22 1.54 -0.49
C ARG A 316 -2.18 0.43 -0.26
N TYR A 317 -2.08 -0.09 0.96
CA TYR A 317 -1.78 -1.53 1.26
C TYR A 317 -0.44 -2.00 1.87
N GLU A 318 0.65 -1.25 1.98
CA GLU A 318 1.92 -1.97 2.19
C GLU A 318 2.29 -2.35 3.65
N TYR A 319 1.80 -1.66 4.68
CA TYR A 319 2.20 -1.95 6.07
C TYR A 319 1.12 -1.71 7.14
N ARG A 320 -0.17 -1.73 6.76
CA ARG A 320 -1.28 -1.46 7.70
C ARG A 320 -1.28 -2.38 8.93
N GLU A 321 -0.76 -3.60 8.82
CA GLU A 321 -0.59 -4.52 9.95
C GLU A 321 0.37 -3.96 11.01
N LEU A 322 1.52 -3.41 10.60
CA LEU A 322 2.45 -2.72 11.49
C LEU A 322 1.77 -1.49 12.10
N THR A 323 1.12 -0.65 11.27
CA THR A 323 0.46 0.59 11.73
C THR A 323 -0.62 0.30 12.78
N ASN A 324 -1.44 -0.73 12.56
CA ASN A 324 -2.47 -1.15 13.53
C ASN A 324 -1.88 -1.77 14.82
N SER A 325 -0.60 -2.15 14.81
CA SER A 325 0.14 -2.61 15.99
C SER A 325 0.96 -1.51 16.68
N GLY A 326 0.74 -0.24 16.29
CA GLY A 326 1.47 0.91 16.83
C GLY A 326 2.92 1.01 16.33
N LEU A 327 3.25 0.27 15.27
CA LEU A 327 4.55 0.27 14.61
C LEU A 327 4.45 0.94 13.25
N GLU A 328 5.47 1.66 12.84
CA GLU A 328 5.53 2.27 11.53
C GLU A 328 6.80 1.86 10.82
N ARG A 329 6.69 1.41 9.58
CA ARG A 329 7.84 1.19 8.70
C ARG A 329 7.98 2.39 7.76
N THR A 330 9.10 3.10 7.87
CA THR A 330 9.40 4.28 7.06
C THR A 330 10.71 4.10 6.31
N ARG A 331 10.83 4.76 5.14
CA ARG A 331 12.09 4.80 4.39
C ARG A 331 13.06 5.74 5.10
N VAL A 332 14.28 5.28 5.32
CA VAL A 332 15.33 6.10 5.95
C VAL A 332 15.81 7.15 4.95
N LYS A 333 15.82 8.42 5.37
CA LYS A 333 16.38 9.53 4.58
C LYS A 333 17.75 9.93 5.10
N SER A 334 17.94 9.89 6.42
CA SER A 334 19.24 10.16 7.05
C SER A 334 19.52 9.21 8.21
N THR A 335 20.79 8.84 8.37
CA THR A 335 21.27 8.04 9.52
C THR A 335 21.26 8.80 10.84
N ASP A 336 21.01 10.11 10.81
CA ASP A 336 21.04 10.99 11.98
C ASP A 336 19.64 11.17 12.61
N GLU A 337 18.59 10.60 11.99
CA GLU A 337 17.19 10.68 12.42
C GLU A 337 16.81 9.70 13.54
N PHE A 338 17.73 8.83 13.98
CA PHE A 338 17.48 7.80 15.00
C PHE A 338 18.75 7.26 15.62
N ASN A 339 18.58 6.51 16.72
CA ASN A 339 19.68 5.91 17.45
C ASN A 339 20.24 4.65 16.77
N LEU A 340 21.25 4.83 15.92
CA LEU A 340 21.97 3.73 15.28
C LEU A 340 22.67 2.76 16.25
N GLU A 341 23.07 3.21 17.45
CA GLU A 341 23.74 2.34 18.42
C GLU A 341 22.83 1.22 18.94
N ALA A 342 21.51 1.41 18.83
CA ALA A 342 20.52 0.39 19.17
C ALA A 342 20.60 -0.85 18.26
N PHE A 343 21.17 -0.71 17.06
CA PHE A 343 21.24 -1.73 16.03
C PHE A 343 22.63 -2.36 15.85
N LEU A 344 23.65 -1.92 16.60
CA LEU A 344 25.01 -2.45 16.42
C LEU A 344 25.19 -3.83 17.02
N ASP A 345 25.81 -4.73 16.26
CA ASP A 345 26.36 -5.98 16.78
C ASP A 345 27.82 -5.82 17.23
N GLN A 346 27.99 -5.26 18.43
CA GLN A 346 29.32 -5.07 19.02
C GLN A 346 30.04 -6.40 19.31
N GLN A 347 29.30 -7.50 19.50
CA GLN A 347 29.90 -8.80 19.83
C GLN A 347 30.67 -9.36 18.64
N ASN A 348 30.18 -9.10 17.42
CA ASN A 348 30.84 -9.49 16.17
C ASN A 348 31.72 -8.38 15.58
N GLY A 349 32.05 -7.34 16.37
CA GLY A 349 33.01 -6.31 16.00
C GLY A 349 32.47 -5.17 15.13
N GLU A 350 31.15 -4.98 15.03
CA GLU A 350 30.58 -3.82 14.32
C GLU A 350 30.86 -2.52 15.10
N GLY A 351 31.63 -1.62 14.49
CA GLY A 351 31.87 -0.27 14.99
C GLY A 351 30.83 0.72 14.48
N LEU A 352 30.37 1.65 15.33
CA LEU A 352 29.40 2.68 14.95
C LEU A 352 29.81 3.48 13.71
N ARG A 353 31.10 3.86 13.63
CA ARG A 353 31.63 4.65 12.52
C ARG A 353 31.57 3.90 11.19
N SER A 354 31.98 2.63 11.16
CA SER A 354 31.95 1.82 9.92
C SER A 354 30.52 1.46 9.53
N PHE A 355 29.67 1.11 10.49
CA PHE A 355 28.25 0.84 10.25
C PHE A 355 27.52 2.05 9.67
N ARG A 356 27.71 3.23 10.27
CA ARG A 356 27.15 4.49 9.75
C ARG A 356 27.67 4.83 8.36
N ALA A 357 28.97 4.65 8.11
CA ALA A 357 29.55 4.89 6.78
C ALA A 357 28.89 4.00 5.71
N GLN A 358 28.74 2.70 5.98
CA GLN A 358 28.08 1.77 5.05
C GLN A 358 26.63 2.17 4.76
N LEU A 359 25.85 2.54 5.79
CA LEU A 359 24.47 3.00 5.56
C LEU A 359 24.42 4.31 4.75
N LYS A 360 25.35 5.24 4.96
CA LYS A 360 25.45 6.47 4.16
C LYS A 360 25.78 6.17 2.70
N ASP A 361 26.70 5.24 2.45
CA ASP A 361 27.05 4.81 1.10
C ASP A 361 25.84 4.17 0.37
N MET A 362 25.02 3.41 1.10
CA MET A 362 23.77 2.85 0.56
C MET A 362 22.72 3.93 0.29
N LEU A 363 22.52 4.88 1.22
CA LEU A 363 21.60 6.00 1.03
C LEU A 363 21.97 6.89 -0.16
N ALA A 364 23.26 6.99 -0.49
CA ALA A 364 23.74 7.69 -1.68
C ALA A 364 23.36 6.99 -2.99
N ASN A 365 22.92 5.73 -2.96
CA ASN A 365 22.57 4.91 -4.11
C ASN A 365 21.12 4.35 -4.03
N PRO A 366 20.08 5.20 -3.95
CA PRO A 366 18.71 4.79 -3.66
C PRO A 366 18.01 3.97 -4.75
N LYS A 367 18.65 3.84 -5.93
CA LYS A 367 18.21 2.95 -7.03
C LYS A 367 18.59 1.50 -6.80
N GLU A 368 19.73 1.27 -6.15
CA GLU A 368 20.25 -0.06 -5.81
C GLU A 368 19.87 -0.44 -4.38
N TRP A 369 19.65 0.53 -3.51
CA TRP A 369 19.43 0.30 -2.08
C TRP A 369 18.12 0.89 -1.58
N GLU A 370 17.39 0.06 -0.85
CA GLU A 370 16.24 0.47 -0.05
C GLU A 370 16.58 0.31 1.43
N LEU A 371 16.50 1.41 2.18
CA LEU A 371 16.71 1.40 3.63
C LEU A 371 15.40 1.72 4.34
N TYR A 372 15.03 0.86 5.28
CA TYR A 372 13.82 1.02 6.07
C TYR A 372 14.11 0.96 7.55
N ARG A 373 13.39 1.78 8.30
CA ARG A 373 13.35 1.74 9.76
C ARG A 373 11.95 1.35 10.19
N VAL A 374 11.85 0.57 11.26
CA VAL A 374 10.62 0.40 12.01
C VAL A 374 10.74 1.22 13.29
N SER A 375 9.72 2.01 13.60
CA SER A 375 9.59 2.82 14.81
C SER A 375 8.23 2.59 15.47
N SER A 376 8.08 3.03 16.72
CA SER A 376 6.80 3.17 17.43
C SER A 376 6.69 4.58 18.00
N SER A 377 5.54 4.91 18.59
CA SER A 377 5.33 6.19 19.31
C SER A 377 6.32 6.43 20.46
N THR A 378 6.93 5.38 21.00
CA THR A 378 7.82 5.42 22.17
C THR A 378 9.26 5.03 21.87
N ASN A 379 9.54 4.46 20.70
CA ASN A 379 10.87 4.00 20.31
C ASN A 379 11.07 4.23 18.81
N ASP A 380 11.93 5.19 18.46
CA ASP A 380 12.26 5.53 17.08
C ASP A 380 13.12 4.47 16.37
N SER A 381 13.65 3.50 17.12
CA SER A 381 14.69 2.58 16.66
C SER A 381 14.27 1.13 16.95
N VAL A 382 13.15 0.65 16.41
CA VAL A 382 12.64 -0.72 16.68
C VAL A 382 13.34 -1.78 15.82
N ALA A 383 13.45 -1.55 14.51
CA ALA A 383 14.20 -2.40 13.58
C ALA A 383 14.78 -1.59 12.42
N LEU A 384 15.80 -2.13 11.74
CA LEU A 384 16.46 -1.52 10.61
C LEU A 384 16.75 -2.56 9.52
N PHE A 385 16.50 -2.18 8.28
CA PHE A 385 16.68 -3.01 7.09
C PHE A 385 17.51 -2.25 6.05
N SER A 386 18.44 -2.94 5.42
CA SER A 386 18.99 -2.52 4.13
C SER A 386 18.78 -3.64 3.13
N ILE A 387 18.20 -3.30 2.00
CA ILE A 387 17.83 -4.22 0.94
C ILE A 387 18.53 -3.77 -0.33
N HIS A 388 19.29 -4.67 -0.93
CA HIS A 388 19.86 -4.50 -2.25
C HIS A 388 18.85 -4.96 -3.30
N VAL A 389 18.52 -4.07 -4.23
CA VAL A 389 17.58 -4.27 -5.33
C VAL A 389 18.36 -4.78 -6.53
N LEU A 390 18.14 -6.05 -6.87
CA LEU A 390 18.75 -6.69 -8.03
C LEU A 390 17.80 -6.71 -9.22
N GLU A 391 18.34 -7.02 -10.40
CA GLU A 391 17.56 -7.27 -11.61
C GLU A 391 16.56 -8.43 -11.41
N GLY A 392 15.51 -8.49 -12.23
CA GLY A 392 14.54 -9.60 -12.21
C GLY A 392 13.64 -9.68 -10.97
N GLY A 393 13.59 -8.63 -10.14
CA GLY A 393 12.76 -8.61 -8.93
C GLY A 393 13.40 -9.30 -7.71
N PHE A 394 14.68 -9.67 -7.81
CA PHE A 394 15.44 -10.23 -6.69
C PHE A 394 15.74 -9.14 -5.65
N ARG A 395 15.73 -9.53 -4.37
CA ARG A 395 16.06 -8.65 -3.24
C ARG A 395 17.04 -9.35 -2.31
N GLN A 396 18.14 -8.70 -1.97
CA GLN A 396 19.07 -9.22 -0.96
C GLN A 396 18.97 -8.36 0.31
N ILE A 397 18.56 -8.97 1.42
CA ILE A 397 18.62 -8.33 2.72
C ILE A 397 20.07 -8.36 3.20
N PHE A 398 20.71 -7.21 3.13
CA PHE A 398 22.13 -7.04 3.48
C PHE A 398 22.32 -6.61 4.93
N ARG A 399 21.34 -5.92 5.51
CA ARG A 399 21.29 -5.66 6.96
C ARG A 399 19.88 -5.90 7.45
N LEU A 400 19.78 -6.65 8.53
CA LEU A 400 18.56 -6.88 9.27
C LEU A 400 18.89 -6.81 10.76
N ARG A 401 18.40 -5.76 11.41
CA ARG A 401 18.66 -5.52 12.84
C ARG A 401 17.33 -5.32 13.56
N ILE A 402 17.19 -5.98 14.70
CA ILE A 402 16.19 -5.63 15.70
C ILE A 402 16.92 -4.91 16.82
N ASN A 403 16.27 -3.91 17.43
CA ASN A 403 16.84 -3.21 18.57
C ASN A 403 17.28 -4.22 19.64
N ARG A 404 18.53 -4.12 20.08
CA ARG A 404 19.10 -5.02 21.10
C ARG A 404 18.29 -5.06 22.39
N THR A 405 17.61 -3.97 22.78
CA THR A 405 16.78 -3.91 23.99
C THR A 405 15.49 -4.73 23.86
N LEU A 406 15.05 -5.00 22.63
CA LEU A 406 13.89 -5.83 22.35
C LEU A 406 14.23 -7.31 22.32
N ARG A 407 15.52 -7.69 22.32
CA ARG A 407 15.94 -9.09 22.40
C ARG A 407 15.44 -9.69 23.71
N GLY A 408 14.80 -10.87 23.62
CA GLY A 408 14.18 -11.54 24.77
C GLY A 408 12.78 -11.02 25.17
N THR A 409 12.33 -9.89 24.62
CA THR A 409 10.96 -9.40 24.83
C THR A 409 9.95 -10.14 23.95
N ARG A 410 8.65 -10.05 24.29
CA ARG A 410 7.57 -10.59 23.44
C ARG A 410 7.51 -9.85 22.10
N LEU A 411 7.61 -8.52 22.12
CA LEU A 411 7.59 -7.69 20.91
C LEU A 411 8.72 -8.06 19.95
N GLY A 412 9.96 -8.17 20.45
CA GLY A 412 11.10 -8.56 19.62
C GLY A 412 10.94 -9.94 18.97
N ARG A 413 10.38 -10.92 19.70
CA ARG A 413 10.07 -12.25 19.14
C ARG A 413 9.00 -12.20 18.06
N VAL A 414 7.88 -11.51 18.31
CA VAL A 414 6.80 -11.41 17.30
C VAL A 414 7.26 -10.62 16.08
N LEU A 415 8.02 -9.55 16.28
CA LEU A 415 8.60 -8.77 15.19
C LEU A 415 9.55 -9.62 14.34
N ALA A 416 10.37 -10.47 14.96
CA ALA A 416 11.24 -11.38 14.23
C ALA A 416 10.44 -12.40 13.40
N GLU A 417 9.36 -12.96 13.96
CA GLU A 417 8.43 -13.85 13.25
C GLU A 417 7.75 -13.13 12.08
N TYR A 418 7.27 -11.90 12.29
CA TYR A 418 6.67 -11.05 11.26
C TYR A 418 7.64 -10.76 10.12
N ILE A 419 8.87 -10.34 10.44
CA ILE A 419 9.91 -10.04 9.45
C ILE A 419 10.29 -11.30 8.66
N ALA A 420 10.43 -12.44 9.33
CA ALA A 420 10.72 -13.69 8.65
C ALA A 420 9.57 -14.11 7.73
N ASP A 421 8.31 -13.84 8.11
CA ASP A 421 7.13 -14.16 7.30
C ASP A 421 6.93 -13.22 6.12
N GLN A 422 7.15 -11.92 6.32
CA GLN A 422 6.86 -10.83 5.39
C GLN A 422 8.05 -9.84 5.30
N PRO A 423 9.23 -10.27 4.82
CA PRO A 423 10.44 -9.45 4.83
C PRO A 423 10.31 -8.14 4.05
N LEU A 424 9.45 -8.14 3.02
CA LEU A 424 9.17 -7.00 2.15
C LEU A 424 7.75 -6.42 2.35
N GLY A 425 7.07 -6.79 3.43
CA GLY A 425 5.65 -6.46 3.65
C GLY A 425 4.69 -7.55 3.14
N ALA A 426 3.39 -7.24 3.19
CA ALA A 426 2.32 -8.21 2.97
C ALA A 426 2.42 -8.94 1.61
N TRP A 427 2.00 -10.21 1.59
CA TRP A 427 1.98 -11.03 0.39
C TRP A 427 0.90 -10.56 -0.59
N GLN A 428 1.28 -10.39 -1.85
CA GLN A 428 0.37 -10.06 -2.94
C GLN A 428 0.23 -11.27 -3.87
N SER A 429 -1.01 -11.61 -4.24
CA SER A 429 -1.35 -12.87 -4.92
C SER A 429 -0.77 -13.06 -6.33
N ASP A 430 -0.14 -12.04 -6.93
CA ASP A 430 0.46 -12.09 -8.26
C ASP A 430 1.94 -11.66 -8.26
N GLU A 431 2.48 -11.28 -7.11
CA GLU A 431 3.84 -10.74 -7.05
C GLU A 431 4.86 -11.85 -6.74
N ARG A 432 5.61 -12.23 -7.77
CA ARG A 432 6.77 -13.10 -7.62
C ARG A 432 7.87 -12.33 -6.90
N ARG A 433 8.37 -12.87 -5.79
CA ARG A 433 9.45 -12.29 -4.98
C ARG A 433 10.49 -13.35 -4.65
N ILE A 434 11.76 -13.02 -4.85
CA ILE A 434 12.87 -13.86 -4.38
C ILE A 434 13.73 -13.01 -3.46
N VAL A 435 13.87 -13.46 -2.23
CA VAL A 435 14.59 -12.73 -1.19
C VAL A 435 15.69 -13.60 -0.61
N THR A 436 16.91 -13.09 -0.54
CA THR A 436 18.03 -13.77 0.13
C THR A 436 18.52 -12.95 1.31
N ILE A 437 19.09 -13.59 2.33
CA ILE A 437 19.80 -12.91 3.41
C ILE A 437 21.30 -13.08 3.20
N THR A 438 22.00 -11.95 3.05
CA THR A 438 23.47 -11.87 2.86
C THR A 438 24.11 -11.01 3.95
N ASP A 439 23.40 -10.82 5.04
CA ASP A 439 23.88 -10.08 6.19
C ASP A 439 25.07 -10.80 6.85
N PRO A 440 26.22 -10.13 7.01
CA PRO A 440 27.38 -10.69 7.71
C PRO A 440 27.11 -10.97 9.20
N ASN A 441 26.19 -10.22 9.81
CA ASN A 441 25.83 -10.36 11.23
C ASN A 441 24.30 -10.40 11.37
N PRO A 442 23.63 -11.46 10.86
CA PRO A 442 22.18 -11.49 10.81
C PRO A 442 21.58 -11.55 12.22
N GLU A 443 20.45 -10.85 12.44
CA GLU A 443 19.77 -10.85 13.73
C GLU A 443 19.34 -12.27 14.17
N PRO A 444 19.85 -12.80 15.30
CA PRO A 444 19.61 -14.19 15.70
C PRO A 444 18.13 -14.55 15.85
N LEU A 445 17.32 -13.64 16.41
CA LEU A 445 15.88 -13.87 16.55
C LEU A 445 15.18 -14.11 15.21
N VAL A 446 15.62 -13.41 14.16
CA VAL A 446 15.06 -13.60 12.83
C VAL A 446 15.55 -14.92 12.23
N MET A 447 16.85 -15.23 12.37
CA MET A 447 17.42 -16.48 11.90
C MET A 447 16.69 -17.70 12.48
N ASP A 448 16.37 -17.66 13.78
CA ASP A 448 15.58 -18.70 14.45
C ASP A 448 14.16 -18.84 13.86
N ALA A 449 13.57 -17.74 13.37
CA ALA A 449 12.22 -17.71 12.80
C ALA A 449 12.15 -18.19 11.34
N LEU A 450 13.24 -18.09 10.56
CA LEU A 450 13.27 -18.43 9.13
C LEU A 450 12.72 -19.83 8.83
N SER A 451 13.14 -20.82 9.62
CA SER A 451 12.73 -22.24 9.47
C SER A 451 11.22 -22.45 9.56
N ARG A 452 10.53 -21.63 10.34
CA ARG A 452 9.06 -21.67 10.52
C ARG A 452 8.32 -20.88 9.45
N ARG A 453 8.98 -19.91 8.82
CA ARG A 453 8.32 -18.97 7.91
C ARG A 453 8.38 -19.34 6.45
N GLY A 454 9.09 -20.39 6.04
CA GLY A 454 9.15 -20.82 4.64
C GLY A 454 10.41 -20.36 3.92
N TRP A 455 11.47 -20.09 4.66
CA TRP A 455 12.80 -19.92 4.10
C TRP A 455 13.43 -21.29 3.84
N ILE A 456 14.12 -21.39 2.72
CA ILE A 456 14.94 -22.52 2.33
C ILE A 456 16.36 -22.20 2.77
N GLN A 457 16.97 -23.13 3.48
CA GLN A 457 18.35 -23.03 3.93
C GLN A 457 19.25 -23.90 3.06
N SER A 458 20.38 -23.34 2.67
CA SER A 458 21.54 -24.05 2.12
C SER A 458 22.74 -23.82 3.04
N GLU A 459 23.87 -24.49 2.79
CA GLU A 459 25.07 -24.37 3.62
C GLU A 459 25.61 -22.93 3.72
N GLU A 460 25.35 -22.08 2.72
CA GLU A 460 25.91 -20.72 2.64
C GLU A 460 24.87 -19.61 2.67
N LYS A 461 23.59 -19.89 2.35
CA LYS A 461 22.55 -18.87 2.14
C LYS A 461 21.17 -19.30 2.62
N HIS A 462 20.37 -18.31 2.99
CA HIS A 462 18.94 -18.45 3.23
C HIS A 462 18.18 -17.72 2.12
N ALA A 463 17.22 -18.40 1.51
CA ALA A 463 16.39 -17.83 0.45
C ALA A 463 14.91 -18.06 0.72
N ARG A 464 14.10 -17.07 0.38
CA ARG A 464 12.64 -17.14 0.33
C ARG A 464 12.22 -17.03 -1.13
N ILE A 465 11.59 -18.08 -1.64
CA ILE A 465 11.18 -18.17 -3.05
C ILE A 465 9.65 -18.13 -3.08
N SER A 466 9.07 -16.98 -3.40
CA SER A 466 7.62 -16.83 -3.46
C SER A 466 7.13 -16.99 -4.89
N LEU A 467 6.30 -18.01 -5.09
CA LEU A 467 5.75 -18.38 -6.40
C LEU A 467 4.21 -18.36 -6.31
N PRO A 468 3.56 -17.20 -6.51
CA PRO A 468 2.10 -17.12 -6.45
C PRO A 468 1.41 -18.00 -7.49
N GLY A 469 0.13 -18.32 -7.25
CA GLY A 469 -0.66 -19.13 -8.16
C GLY A 469 -0.70 -20.62 -7.82
N ILE A 470 -1.24 -21.42 -8.75
CA ILE A 470 -1.43 -22.85 -8.60
C ILE A 470 -0.39 -23.59 -9.44
N TRP A 471 0.34 -24.51 -8.81
CA TRP A 471 1.52 -25.15 -9.36
C TRP A 471 1.33 -26.66 -9.53
N PRO A 472 1.06 -27.15 -10.75
CA PRO A 472 1.29 -28.54 -11.13
C PRO A 472 2.74 -28.95 -10.85
N LYS A 473 2.95 -30.23 -10.52
CA LYS A 473 4.26 -30.73 -10.11
C LYS A 473 5.33 -30.46 -11.16
N GLU A 474 5.03 -30.74 -12.41
CA GLU A 474 5.94 -30.61 -13.55
C GLU A 474 6.33 -29.13 -13.77
N LYS A 475 5.34 -28.23 -13.75
CA LYS A 475 5.59 -26.78 -13.90
C LYS A 475 6.42 -26.22 -12.74
N LEU A 476 6.20 -26.71 -11.52
CA LEU A 476 7.01 -26.31 -10.38
C LEU A 476 8.45 -26.80 -10.50
N ILE A 477 8.65 -28.03 -11.01
CA ILE A 477 10.00 -28.57 -11.28
C ILE A 477 10.70 -27.73 -12.34
N ASP A 478 10.02 -27.37 -13.43
CA ASP A 478 10.58 -26.54 -14.50
C ASP A 478 11.03 -25.17 -13.97
N GLU A 479 10.15 -24.51 -13.21
CA GLU A 479 10.43 -23.20 -12.60
C GLU A 479 11.62 -23.26 -11.64
N LEU A 480 11.65 -24.25 -10.74
CA LEU A 480 12.76 -24.39 -9.80
C LEU A 480 14.06 -24.81 -10.51
N SER A 481 13.98 -25.52 -11.64
CA SER A 481 15.16 -25.86 -12.44
C SER A 481 15.75 -24.64 -13.13
N GLN A 482 14.93 -23.68 -13.54
CA GLN A 482 15.41 -22.39 -14.03
C GLN A 482 16.09 -21.61 -12.90
N LEU A 483 15.46 -21.54 -11.72
CA LEU A 483 16.06 -20.91 -10.54
C LEU A 483 17.34 -21.59 -10.04
N LYS A 484 17.52 -22.87 -10.33
CA LYS A 484 18.77 -23.58 -10.03
C LYS A 484 19.97 -22.97 -10.76
N ALA A 485 19.77 -22.37 -11.93
CA ALA A 485 20.83 -21.71 -12.71
C ALA A 485 21.25 -20.35 -12.14
N GLU A 486 20.45 -19.75 -11.26
CA GLU A 486 20.71 -18.46 -10.65
C GLU A 486 21.74 -18.56 -9.52
N ALA A 487 22.83 -17.80 -9.61
CA ALA A 487 23.96 -17.88 -8.68
C ALA A 487 23.56 -17.63 -7.20
N ASP A 488 22.56 -16.78 -6.94
CA ASP A 488 22.19 -16.41 -5.57
C ASP A 488 21.26 -17.39 -4.88
N VAL A 489 20.43 -18.12 -5.63
CA VAL A 489 19.38 -18.98 -5.08
C VAL A 489 19.52 -20.44 -5.49
N GLY A 490 20.46 -20.78 -6.39
CA GLY A 490 20.53 -22.08 -7.02
C GLY A 490 20.60 -23.28 -6.07
N LYS A 491 21.44 -23.21 -5.02
CA LYS A 491 21.50 -24.26 -3.99
C LYS A 491 20.19 -24.39 -3.20
N CYS A 492 19.50 -23.29 -2.93
CA CYS A 492 18.21 -23.31 -2.26
C CYS A 492 17.11 -23.89 -3.18
N ALA A 493 17.11 -23.51 -4.46
CA ALA A 493 16.21 -24.09 -5.45
C ALA A 493 16.42 -25.60 -5.61
N GLU A 494 17.67 -26.07 -5.58
CA GLU A 494 18.01 -27.51 -5.58
C GLU A 494 17.48 -28.24 -4.33
N SER A 495 17.64 -27.67 -3.14
CA SER A 495 17.05 -28.22 -1.91
C SER A 495 15.53 -28.36 -2.03
N LEU A 496 14.84 -27.36 -2.56
CA LEU A 496 13.39 -27.41 -2.77
C LEU A 496 13.00 -28.44 -3.85
N LEU A 497 13.72 -28.50 -4.97
CA LEU A 497 13.54 -29.53 -6.00
C LEU A 497 13.60 -30.94 -5.43
N SER A 498 14.53 -31.20 -4.51
CA SER A 498 14.66 -32.51 -3.85
C SER A 498 13.39 -32.92 -3.07
N ILE A 499 12.68 -31.95 -2.49
CA ILE A 499 11.43 -32.16 -1.76
C ILE A 499 10.28 -32.37 -2.74
N VAL A 500 10.19 -31.54 -3.79
CA VAL A 500 9.15 -31.64 -4.84
C VAL A 500 9.24 -32.98 -5.58
N ASN A 501 10.45 -33.47 -5.86
CA ASN A 501 10.68 -34.72 -6.59
C ASN A 501 10.28 -35.99 -5.83
N ARG A 502 10.02 -35.92 -4.52
CA ARG A 502 9.51 -37.06 -3.74
C ARG A 502 8.14 -37.53 -4.25
N ASN A 503 7.73 -38.72 -3.81
CA ASN A 503 6.44 -39.28 -4.18
C ASN A 503 5.32 -38.71 -3.29
N HIS A 504 4.58 -37.74 -3.84
CA HIS A 504 3.43 -37.08 -3.19
C HIS A 504 2.07 -37.71 -3.53
N ALA A 505 2.05 -38.87 -4.20
CA ALA A 505 0.80 -39.51 -4.63
C ALA A 505 0.15 -40.37 -3.53
N ALA A 506 0.86 -40.66 -2.44
CA ALA A 506 0.34 -41.47 -1.35
C ALA A 506 -0.48 -40.65 -0.35
N VAL A 507 -1.51 -41.26 0.23
CA VAL A 507 -2.19 -40.77 1.46
C VAL A 507 -1.16 -40.68 2.58
N GLY A 508 -1.14 -39.59 3.36
CA GLY A 508 -0.11 -39.32 4.36
C GLY A 508 0.96 -38.30 3.92
N SER A 509 0.92 -37.83 2.67
CA SER A 509 1.81 -36.79 2.13
C SER A 509 1.35 -35.36 2.41
N GLU A 510 0.27 -35.16 3.18
CA GLU A 510 -0.35 -33.85 3.40
C GLU A 510 0.61 -32.87 4.08
N ALA A 511 1.39 -33.35 5.06
CA ALA A 511 2.39 -32.52 5.74
C ALA A 511 3.54 -32.12 4.80
N GLU A 512 3.97 -33.00 3.89
CA GLU A 512 5.00 -32.70 2.89
C GLU A 512 4.47 -31.71 1.85
N THR A 513 3.22 -31.86 1.43
CA THR A 513 2.54 -30.94 0.51
C THR A 513 2.41 -29.55 1.13
N GLN A 514 1.98 -29.48 2.40
CA GLN A 514 1.92 -28.21 3.13
C GLN A 514 3.31 -27.60 3.33
N GLN A 515 4.34 -28.41 3.54
CA GLN A 515 5.73 -27.91 3.58
C GLN A 515 6.10 -27.26 2.24
N ILE A 516 5.75 -27.86 1.10
CA ILE A 516 5.99 -27.25 -0.21
C ILE A 516 5.24 -25.92 -0.31
N GLU A 517 3.94 -25.86 -0.01
CA GLU A 517 3.16 -24.60 -0.04
C GLU A 517 3.73 -23.52 0.86
N ARG A 518 4.27 -23.89 2.03
CA ARG A 518 4.95 -22.95 2.93
C ARG A 518 6.24 -22.41 2.31
N LEU A 519 7.02 -23.24 1.62
CA LEU A 519 8.29 -22.86 0.99
C LEU A 519 8.08 -22.01 -0.27
N ILE A 520 6.93 -22.13 -0.94
CA ILE A 520 6.58 -21.35 -2.15
C ILE A 520 5.51 -20.28 -1.90
N HIS A 521 5.15 -20.02 -0.65
CA HIS A 521 4.03 -19.15 -0.27
C HIS A 521 4.09 -17.80 -1.01
N PRO A 522 2.97 -17.32 -1.60
CA PRO A 522 1.59 -17.82 -1.51
C PRO A 522 1.21 -18.98 -2.44
N GLY A 523 2.15 -19.60 -3.15
CA GLY A 523 1.86 -20.69 -4.10
C GLY A 523 1.09 -21.88 -3.52
N LYS A 524 0.22 -22.46 -4.35
CA LYS A 524 -0.59 -23.65 -4.01
C LYS A 524 -0.16 -24.85 -4.83
N ALA A 525 0.16 -25.96 -4.17
CA ALA A 525 0.51 -27.20 -4.86
C ALA A 525 -0.75 -27.85 -5.47
N ALA A 526 -0.70 -28.14 -6.77
CA ALA A 526 -1.75 -28.86 -7.48
C ALA A 526 -1.60 -30.39 -7.42
N PHE A 527 -0.83 -30.87 -6.45
CA PHE A 527 -0.48 -32.26 -6.20
C PHE A 527 -0.37 -32.47 -4.70
N GLY A 528 -0.41 -33.74 -4.25
CA GLY A 528 -0.51 -34.06 -2.83
C GLY A 528 -1.89 -33.75 -2.27
N HIS A 529 -2.46 -34.66 -1.49
CA HIS A 529 -3.88 -34.65 -1.14
C HIS A 529 -4.24 -33.65 -0.01
N LEU A 530 -3.86 -32.38 -0.15
CA LEU A 530 -4.11 -31.35 0.86
C LEU A 530 -5.56 -30.87 0.84
N LYS A 531 -6.34 -31.27 1.85
CA LYS A 531 -7.76 -30.91 1.97
C LYS A 531 -7.96 -29.41 2.20
N THR A 532 -9.09 -28.91 1.69
CA THR A 532 -9.50 -27.51 1.85
C THR A 532 -10.86 -27.41 2.52
N TRP A 533 -10.99 -26.47 3.47
CA TRP A 533 -12.27 -26.13 4.09
C TRP A 533 -12.60 -24.65 3.90
N ILE A 534 -13.85 -24.37 3.56
CA ILE A 534 -14.43 -23.04 3.73
C ILE A 534 -14.88 -22.91 5.19
N VAL A 535 -14.29 -21.97 5.92
CA VAL A 535 -14.55 -21.77 7.35
C VAL A 535 -15.19 -20.40 7.59
N PRO A 536 -16.42 -20.34 8.15
CA PRO A 536 -17.08 -19.08 8.44
C PRO A 536 -16.51 -18.41 9.69
N ILE A 537 -16.22 -17.13 9.58
CA ILE A 537 -15.73 -16.28 10.67
C ILE A 537 -16.53 -14.97 10.73
N ARG A 538 -16.65 -14.34 11.90
CA ARG A 538 -17.33 -13.03 12.04
C ARG A 538 -16.36 -11.90 11.67
N PRO A 539 -16.83 -10.77 11.12
CA PRO A 539 -15.97 -9.67 10.67
C PRO A 539 -15.00 -9.16 11.74
N ARG A 540 -15.46 -9.00 12.99
CA ARG A 540 -14.59 -8.56 14.10
C ARG A 540 -13.37 -9.48 14.30
N TRP A 541 -13.59 -10.79 14.24
CA TRP A 541 -12.54 -11.78 14.48
C TRP A 541 -11.64 -11.95 13.27
N ALA A 542 -12.19 -11.83 12.06
CA ALA A 542 -11.37 -11.78 10.85
C ALA A 542 -10.44 -10.56 10.89
N LYS A 543 -10.94 -9.39 11.31
CA LYS A 543 -10.13 -8.17 11.49
C LYS A 543 -8.94 -8.41 12.41
N GLU A 544 -9.22 -8.91 13.62
CA GLU A 544 -8.20 -9.06 14.65
C GLU A 544 -7.19 -10.19 14.35
N LEU A 545 -7.59 -11.20 13.58
CA LEU A 545 -6.74 -12.36 13.28
C LEU A 545 -5.90 -12.23 11.99
N PHE A 546 -6.41 -11.57 10.95
CA PHE A 546 -5.70 -11.52 9.66
C PHE A 546 -6.17 -10.46 8.64
N ASP A 547 -7.43 -10.00 8.66
CA ASP A 547 -7.98 -9.11 7.62
C ASP A 547 -8.18 -7.69 8.15
N PHE A 548 -7.06 -6.99 8.34
CA PHE A 548 -7.00 -5.59 8.80
C PHE A 548 -7.75 -4.58 7.91
N ARG A 549 -8.16 -4.98 6.70
CA ARG A 549 -8.98 -4.19 5.77
C ARG A 549 -10.43 -4.10 6.20
N LEU A 550 -10.82 -4.92 7.18
CA LEU A 550 -12.16 -4.87 7.76
C LEU A 550 -12.23 -3.71 8.75
N TRP A 551 -13.09 -2.74 8.42
CA TRP A 551 -13.48 -1.57 9.23
C TRP A 551 -12.36 -0.53 9.36
N ASP A 552 -12.44 0.49 8.48
CA ASP A 552 -11.71 1.77 8.49
C ASP A 552 -12.13 2.68 9.67
N LEU A 553 -12.33 2.09 10.85
CA LEU A 553 -12.54 2.83 12.10
C LEU A 553 -11.78 2.06 13.18
N SER A 554 -10.63 2.58 13.54
CA SER A 554 -9.77 2.07 14.63
C SER A 554 -10.43 2.34 15.98
N LEU A 555 -11.38 1.48 16.35
CA LEU A 555 -12.05 1.49 17.66
C LEU A 555 -11.21 0.87 18.80
N PHE A 556 -9.94 0.52 18.55
CA PHE A 556 -9.09 -0.15 19.55
C PHE A 556 -7.71 0.48 19.61
N ASP A 557 -7.17 0.50 20.83
CA ASP A 557 -5.83 0.98 21.15
C ASP A 557 -4.78 0.15 20.38
N PRO A 558 -3.92 0.76 19.54
CA PRO A 558 -2.99 0.06 18.65
C PRO A 558 -1.85 -0.70 19.36
N ASP A 559 -1.80 -0.72 20.70
CA ASP A 559 -0.67 -1.20 21.49
C ASP A 559 -0.49 -2.74 21.56
N THR A 560 -1.00 -3.51 20.60
CA THR A 560 -0.94 -4.97 20.73
C THR A 560 0.04 -5.61 19.73
N PRO A 561 1.19 -6.15 20.19
CA PRO A 561 2.10 -6.99 19.39
C PRO A 561 1.43 -8.23 18.76
N LEU A 562 0.18 -8.53 19.12
CA LEU A 562 -0.60 -9.65 18.60
C LEU A 562 -1.09 -9.44 17.17
N VAL A 563 -1.27 -8.19 16.73
CA VAL A 563 -1.80 -7.86 15.40
C VAL A 563 -0.85 -8.29 14.26
N ILE A 564 0.45 -8.30 14.53
CA ILE A 564 1.50 -8.66 13.55
C ILE A 564 1.97 -10.11 13.68
N ASN A 565 1.37 -10.91 14.58
CA ASN A 565 1.78 -12.31 14.74
C ASN A 565 1.27 -13.15 13.55
N PRO A 566 2.16 -13.75 12.74
CA PRO A 566 1.71 -14.52 11.58
C PRO A 566 1.08 -15.87 11.95
N ASP A 567 1.26 -16.34 13.19
CA ASP A 567 0.55 -17.50 13.72
C ASP A 567 -0.67 -17.09 14.53
N SER A 568 -1.81 -17.68 14.20
CA SER A 568 -3.08 -17.38 14.85
C SER A 568 -3.84 -18.66 15.20
N VAL A 569 -4.77 -18.53 16.15
CA VAL A 569 -5.60 -19.66 16.60
C VAL A 569 -7.06 -19.30 16.54
N PHE A 570 -7.85 -20.13 15.85
CA PHE A 570 -9.29 -20.01 15.76
C PHE A 570 -9.98 -21.12 16.57
N TYR A 571 -10.96 -20.75 17.40
CA TYR A 571 -11.71 -21.71 18.21
C TYR A 571 -13.09 -22.00 17.61
N LYS A 572 -13.48 -23.27 17.57
CA LYS A 572 -14.79 -23.71 17.09
C LYS A 572 -15.32 -24.89 17.91
N LYS A 573 -16.63 -25.11 17.88
CA LYS A 573 -17.21 -26.40 18.31
C LYS A 573 -16.70 -27.54 17.42
N PRO A 574 -16.43 -28.75 17.96
CA PRO A 574 -15.91 -29.87 17.18
C PRO A 574 -16.83 -30.33 16.04
N ARG A 575 -18.15 -30.15 16.19
CA ARG A 575 -19.12 -30.46 15.14
C ARG A 575 -18.97 -29.52 13.94
N ASN A 576 -18.99 -30.07 12.73
CA ASN A 576 -18.84 -29.33 11.46
C ASN A 576 -17.55 -28.50 11.42
N SER A 577 -16.42 -29.16 11.74
CA SER A 577 -15.08 -28.58 11.78
C SER A 577 -14.12 -29.36 10.87
N PRO A 578 -12.95 -28.81 10.51
CA PRO A 578 -11.92 -29.55 9.80
C PRO A 578 -11.53 -30.84 10.53
N THR A 579 -11.32 -31.90 9.76
CA THR A 579 -11.07 -33.25 10.28
C THR A 579 -9.60 -33.63 10.31
N GLU A 580 -8.79 -33.06 9.41
CA GLU A 580 -7.34 -33.34 9.34
C GLU A 580 -6.55 -32.35 10.20
N ASP A 581 -5.34 -32.74 10.57
CA ASP A 581 -4.42 -31.90 11.34
C ASP A 581 -3.79 -30.77 10.51
N VAL A 582 -3.63 -31.00 9.20
CA VAL A 582 -3.09 -30.03 8.25
C VAL A 582 -4.01 -29.84 7.04
N GLY A 583 -4.00 -28.66 6.45
CA GLY A 583 -4.70 -28.38 5.19
C GLY A 583 -4.82 -26.90 4.86
N ARG A 584 -5.80 -26.55 4.03
CA ARG A 584 -6.07 -25.16 3.61
C ARG A 584 -7.39 -24.67 4.20
N ILE A 585 -7.42 -23.40 4.58
CA ILE A 585 -8.62 -22.71 5.07
C ILE A 585 -8.94 -21.57 4.11
N LEU A 586 -10.11 -21.60 3.49
CA LEU A 586 -10.72 -20.43 2.86
C LEU A 586 -11.61 -19.73 3.89
N TRP A 587 -11.31 -18.48 4.21
CA TRP A 587 -12.07 -17.72 5.19
C TRP A 587 -13.28 -17.04 4.57
N TYR A 588 -14.47 -17.52 4.93
CA TYR A 588 -15.74 -16.86 4.61
C TYR A 588 -16.10 -15.90 5.74
N VAL A 589 -15.99 -14.60 5.49
CA VAL A 589 -16.38 -13.59 6.48
C VAL A 589 -17.90 -13.43 6.41
N SER A 590 -18.58 -13.88 7.46
CA SER A 590 -20.04 -13.88 7.58
C SER A 590 -20.62 -12.50 7.91
N GLY A 591 -21.95 -12.33 7.80
CA GLY A 591 -22.65 -11.10 8.23
C GLY A 591 -22.93 -10.10 7.10
N LYS A 592 -23.22 -8.85 7.48
CA LYS A 592 -23.71 -7.81 6.55
C LYS A 592 -22.61 -7.36 5.56
N LYS A 593 -22.97 -7.22 4.29
CA LYS A 593 -22.07 -6.74 3.20
C LYS A 593 -21.42 -5.39 3.52
N ILE A 594 -22.17 -4.47 4.12
CA ILE A 594 -21.70 -3.13 4.54
C ILE A 594 -20.52 -3.20 5.52
N LYS A 595 -20.41 -4.27 6.31
CA LYS A 595 -19.34 -4.49 7.30
C LYS A 595 -18.22 -5.40 6.75
N GLY A 596 -18.12 -5.51 5.43
CA GLY A 596 -17.17 -6.38 4.73
C GLY A 596 -17.51 -7.89 4.75
N GLY A 597 -18.71 -8.27 5.23
CA GLY A 597 -19.18 -9.66 5.29
C GLY A 597 -19.82 -10.17 3.99
N GLY A 598 -20.16 -11.46 3.98
CA GLY A 598 -20.77 -12.17 2.85
C GLY A 598 -19.80 -12.57 1.75
N ARG A 599 -18.50 -12.71 2.05
CA ARG A 599 -17.45 -12.92 1.05
C ARG A 599 -16.35 -13.89 1.53
N ILE A 600 -15.72 -14.61 0.60
CA ILE A 600 -14.42 -15.25 0.79
C ILE A 600 -13.34 -14.18 0.68
N ARG A 601 -12.48 -14.06 1.69
CA ARG A 601 -11.55 -12.92 1.80
C ARG A 601 -10.09 -13.29 1.93
N ALA A 602 -9.79 -14.51 2.36
CA ALA A 602 -8.42 -14.94 2.61
C ALA A 602 -8.27 -16.46 2.52
N CYS A 603 -7.04 -16.90 2.34
CA CYS A 603 -6.62 -18.30 2.44
C CYS A 603 -5.49 -18.45 3.45
N SER A 604 -5.57 -19.41 4.36
CA SER A 604 -4.49 -19.73 5.32
C SER A 604 -4.14 -21.22 5.28
N ALA A 605 -2.95 -21.57 5.77
CA ALA A 605 -2.57 -22.94 6.05
C ALA A 605 -3.03 -23.33 7.47
N LEU A 606 -3.86 -24.37 7.60
CA LEU A 606 -4.15 -25.04 8.88
C LEU A 606 -2.92 -25.87 9.25
N THR A 607 -2.18 -25.50 10.29
CA THR A 607 -0.92 -26.17 10.67
C THR A 607 -1.10 -27.14 11.82
N ARG A 608 -2.14 -26.95 12.64
CA ARG A 608 -2.44 -27.84 13.76
C ARG A 608 -3.90 -27.81 14.15
N ARG A 609 -4.41 -28.97 14.54
CA ARG A 609 -5.75 -29.17 15.08
C ARG A 609 -5.68 -29.81 16.46
N VAL A 610 -6.34 -29.24 17.46
CA VAL A 610 -6.40 -29.81 18.82
C VAL A 610 -7.82 -29.75 19.37
N THR A 611 -8.39 -30.91 19.68
CA THR A 611 -9.67 -31.04 20.39
C THR A 611 -9.45 -31.21 21.89
N GLY A 612 -10.28 -30.60 22.71
CA GLY A 612 -10.21 -30.76 24.16
C GLY A 612 -11.16 -29.84 24.91
N ARG A 613 -11.05 -29.83 26.24
CA ARG A 613 -11.83 -28.91 27.08
C ARG A 613 -11.39 -27.47 26.83
N VAL A 614 -12.34 -26.55 26.72
CA VAL A 614 -12.11 -25.13 26.43
C VAL A 614 -11.04 -24.51 27.34
N LYS A 615 -11.06 -24.78 28.64
CA LYS A 615 -10.05 -24.28 29.58
C LYS A 615 -8.62 -24.74 29.27
N ASN A 616 -8.45 -25.96 28.77
CA ASN A 616 -7.14 -26.52 28.42
C ASN A 616 -6.66 -25.94 27.08
N LEU A 617 -7.57 -25.83 26.11
CA LEU A 617 -7.27 -25.20 24.82
C LEU A 617 -6.87 -23.74 24.99
N TYR A 618 -7.55 -22.98 25.86
CA TYR A 618 -7.15 -21.61 26.16
C TYR A 618 -5.75 -21.55 26.78
N ARG A 619 -5.48 -22.35 27.82
CA ARG A 619 -4.15 -22.40 28.46
C ARG A 619 -3.02 -22.74 27.50
N GLN A 620 -3.28 -23.62 26.52
CA GLN A 620 -2.29 -24.04 25.55
C GLN A 620 -2.01 -22.99 24.46
N PHE A 621 -3.01 -22.21 24.07
CA PHE A 621 -2.96 -21.36 22.87
C PHE A 621 -3.10 -19.85 23.16
N ASN A 622 -3.31 -19.42 24.41
CA ASN A 622 -3.45 -18.01 24.80
C ASN A 622 -2.28 -17.10 24.35
N ARG A 623 -1.10 -17.67 24.08
CA ARG A 623 0.07 -16.93 23.58
C ARG A 623 -0.14 -16.29 22.21
N PHE A 624 -1.04 -16.84 21.39
CA PHE A 624 -1.46 -16.33 20.08
C PHE A 624 -2.63 -15.33 20.19
N GLY A 625 -2.96 -14.92 21.42
CA GLY A 625 -4.30 -14.53 21.85
C GLY A 625 -4.85 -13.18 21.37
N VAL A 626 -5.58 -13.24 20.26
CA VAL A 626 -6.70 -12.33 19.96
C VAL A 626 -7.92 -12.61 20.84
N TYR A 627 -8.13 -13.88 21.22
CA TYR A 627 -9.26 -14.28 22.04
C TYR A 627 -8.93 -14.23 23.53
N GLU A 628 -9.68 -13.45 24.29
CA GLU A 628 -9.73 -13.57 25.76
C GLU A 628 -10.54 -14.79 26.24
N TYR A 629 -10.25 -15.24 27.46
CA TYR A 629 -10.95 -16.36 28.08
C TYR A 629 -12.47 -16.16 28.13
N GLN A 630 -12.93 -14.95 28.44
CA GLN A 630 -14.36 -14.63 28.51
C GLN A 630 -15.06 -14.85 27.16
N HIS A 631 -14.43 -14.50 26.04
CA HIS A 631 -14.98 -14.74 24.70
C HIS A 631 -15.21 -16.23 24.42
N LEU A 632 -14.31 -17.09 24.90
CA LEU A 632 -14.47 -18.54 24.79
C LEU A 632 -15.63 -19.02 25.68
N ILE A 633 -15.74 -18.53 26.92
CA ILE A 633 -16.85 -18.91 27.80
C ILE A 633 -18.20 -18.47 27.23
N GLU A 634 -18.30 -17.26 26.68
CA GLU A 634 -19.52 -16.77 26.01
C GLU A 634 -19.90 -17.63 24.80
N HIS A 635 -18.92 -18.12 24.03
CA HIS A 635 -19.16 -18.94 22.85
C HIS A 635 -19.53 -20.39 23.17
N PHE A 636 -18.84 -21.00 24.13
CA PHE A 636 -18.95 -22.43 24.46
C PHE A 636 -19.88 -22.70 25.66
N GLY A 637 -20.21 -21.68 26.45
CA GLY A 637 -21.11 -21.74 27.61
C GLY A 637 -20.48 -22.31 28.89
N SER A 638 -19.42 -23.12 28.78
CA SER A 638 -18.75 -23.74 29.94
C SER A 638 -17.27 -23.99 29.67
N PRO A 639 -16.39 -23.85 30.70
CA PRO A 639 -14.97 -24.19 30.58
C PRO A 639 -14.70 -25.69 30.38
N GLU A 640 -15.65 -26.54 30.77
CA GLU A 640 -15.58 -28.00 30.59
C GLU A 640 -16.17 -28.46 29.25
N ALA A 641 -16.78 -27.56 28.48
CA ALA A 641 -17.31 -27.90 27.17
C ALA A 641 -16.20 -28.38 26.23
N GLU A 642 -16.54 -29.26 25.30
CA GLU A 642 -15.63 -29.67 24.24
C GLU A 642 -15.49 -28.56 23.19
N GLY A 643 -14.24 -28.26 22.85
CA GLY A 643 -13.86 -27.31 21.83
C GLY A 643 -12.83 -27.89 20.88
N LEU A 644 -12.60 -27.15 19.80
CA LEU A 644 -11.52 -27.35 18.86
C LEU A 644 -10.74 -26.04 18.72
N ALA A 645 -9.42 -26.12 18.80
CA ALA A 645 -8.49 -25.05 18.43
C ALA A 645 -7.82 -25.42 17.10
N MET A 646 -7.82 -24.46 16.17
CA MET A 646 -7.19 -24.56 14.86
C MET A 646 -6.08 -23.52 14.78
N GLU A 647 -4.82 -23.97 14.77
CA GLU A 647 -3.65 -23.13 14.52
C GLU A 647 -3.49 -22.94 13.01
N PHE A 648 -3.30 -21.70 12.58
CA PHE A 648 -3.11 -21.38 11.18
C PHE A 648 -2.08 -20.28 10.99
N THR A 649 -1.47 -20.26 9.81
CA THR A 649 -0.46 -19.28 9.42
C THR A 649 -0.48 -19.02 7.91
N GLY A 650 0.39 -18.13 7.43
CA GLY A 650 0.56 -17.82 6.02
C GLY A 650 -0.76 -17.37 5.41
N THR A 651 -1.39 -16.37 6.04
CA THR A 651 -2.69 -15.88 5.56
C THR A 651 -2.48 -14.97 4.37
N GLU A 652 -2.95 -15.41 3.21
CA GLU A 652 -3.00 -14.65 1.98
C GLU A 652 -4.35 -13.93 1.88
N LEU A 653 -4.33 -12.60 1.83
CA LEU A 653 -5.54 -11.79 1.63
C LEU A 653 -5.87 -11.68 0.14
N PHE A 654 -7.08 -12.09 -0.24
CA PHE A 654 -7.52 -12.03 -1.63
C PHE A 654 -7.84 -10.61 -2.06
N ARG A 655 -7.37 -10.24 -3.25
CA ARG A 655 -7.73 -8.96 -3.88
C ARG A 655 -9.16 -8.97 -4.38
N ASN A 656 -9.59 -10.04 -5.04
CA ASN A 656 -10.96 -10.19 -5.51
C ASN A 656 -11.77 -11.04 -4.51
N MET A 657 -12.58 -10.38 -3.70
CA MET A 657 -13.36 -11.03 -2.64
C MET A 657 -14.68 -11.58 -3.20
N LEU A 658 -14.70 -12.87 -3.49
CA LEU A 658 -15.89 -13.56 -4.04
C LEU A 658 -17.05 -13.53 -3.05
N THR A 659 -18.23 -13.17 -3.53
CA THR A 659 -19.46 -13.17 -2.73
C THR A 659 -19.96 -14.59 -2.47
N LEU A 660 -20.88 -14.72 -1.52
CA LEU A 660 -21.58 -15.99 -1.29
C LEU A 660 -22.23 -16.55 -2.57
N ASP A 661 -22.76 -15.68 -3.43
CA ASP A 661 -23.40 -16.11 -4.68
C ASP A 661 -22.36 -16.58 -5.69
N ASP A 662 -21.23 -15.86 -5.84
CA ASP A 662 -20.12 -16.26 -6.72
C ASP A 662 -19.56 -17.64 -6.34
N VAL A 663 -19.35 -17.86 -5.04
CA VAL A 663 -18.84 -19.15 -4.53
C VAL A 663 -19.86 -20.25 -4.77
N ASN A 664 -21.14 -19.98 -4.56
CA ASN A 664 -22.19 -20.97 -4.82
C ASN A 664 -22.34 -21.31 -6.30
N MET A 665 -22.11 -20.35 -7.21
CA MET A 665 -22.05 -20.64 -8.64
C MET A 665 -20.91 -21.63 -8.97
N VAL A 666 -19.75 -21.47 -8.35
CA VAL A 666 -18.64 -22.44 -8.48
C VAL A 666 -19.02 -23.79 -7.88
N LEU A 667 -19.64 -23.83 -6.70
CA LEU A 667 -20.09 -25.09 -6.11
C LEU A 667 -21.09 -25.82 -7.03
N GLU A 668 -22.08 -25.10 -7.57
CA GLU A 668 -23.10 -25.64 -8.46
C GLU A 668 -22.51 -26.11 -9.80
N SER A 669 -21.52 -25.40 -10.37
CA SER A 669 -20.84 -25.83 -11.61
C SER A 669 -20.04 -27.12 -11.45
N HIS A 670 -19.61 -27.44 -10.23
CA HIS A 670 -18.97 -28.71 -9.85
C HIS A 670 -19.97 -29.74 -9.28
N GLY A 671 -21.28 -29.54 -9.48
CA GLY A 671 -22.32 -30.48 -9.05
C GLY A 671 -22.57 -30.53 -7.54
N MET A 672 -22.03 -29.57 -6.78
CA MET A 672 -22.25 -29.45 -5.34
C MET A 672 -23.50 -28.62 -5.03
N ARG A 673 -24.10 -28.86 -3.86
CA ARG A 673 -25.28 -28.10 -3.41
C ARG A 673 -24.89 -26.72 -2.90
N ARG A 674 -25.77 -25.74 -3.15
CA ARG A 674 -25.71 -24.40 -2.56
C ARG A 674 -25.52 -24.46 -1.03
N GLN A 675 -24.63 -23.61 -0.53
CA GLN A 675 -24.28 -23.49 0.88
C GLN A 675 -24.52 -22.08 1.41
N THR A 676 -24.79 -21.99 2.70
CA THR A 676 -24.80 -20.72 3.46
C THR A 676 -23.66 -20.65 4.47
N PHE A 677 -22.77 -21.66 4.49
CA PHE A 677 -21.62 -21.79 5.38
C PHE A 677 -21.91 -21.53 6.88
N GLN A 678 -22.82 -22.31 7.46
CA GLN A 678 -23.10 -22.29 8.92
C GLN A 678 -21.98 -22.93 9.76
N GLY A 679 -21.12 -23.73 9.12
CA GLY A 679 -20.00 -24.45 9.71
C GLY A 679 -18.86 -24.61 8.70
N ALA A 680 -17.78 -25.30 9.09
CA ALA A 680 -16.73 -25.61 8.14
C ALA A 680 -17.27 -26.58 7.08
N PHE A 681 -16.94 -26.31 5.82
CA PHE A 681 -17.41 -27.10 4.69
C PHE A 681 -16.21 -27.55 3.87
N ALA A 682 -15.98 -28.87 3.79
CA ALA A 682 -14.90 -29.42 2.98
C ALA A 682 -15.25 -29.29 1.50
N ILE A 683 -14.28 -28.87 0.69
CA ILE A 683 -14.42 -28.76 -0.76
C ILE A 683 -13.37 -29.61 -1.47
N PRO A 684 -13.71 -30.16 -2.64
CA PRO A 684 -12.73 -30.79 -3.53
C PRO A 684 -11.63 -29.83 -4.01
N ALA A 685 -10.54 -30.39 -4.52
CA ALA A 685 -9.37 -29.62 -4.95
C ALA A 685 -9.70 -28.74 -6.16
N GLU A 686 -10.45 -29.27 -7.12
CA GLU A 686 -10.90 -28.55 -8.33
C GLU A 686 -11.75 -27.32 -7.99
N VAL A 687 -12.66 -27.44 -7.02
CA VAL A 687 -13.47 -26.33 -6.53
C VAL A 687 -12.58 -25.29 -5.83
N PHE A 688 -11.61 -25.74 -5.03
CA PHE A 688 -10.64 -24.83 -4.41
C PHE A 688 -9.83 -24.08 -5.46
N TYR A 689 -9.30 -24.76 -6.48
CA TYR A 689 -8.50 -24.14 -7.53
C TYR A 689 -9.27 -23.08 -8.29
N GLU A 690 -10.54 -23.31 -8.60
CA GLU A 690 -11.38 -22.31 -9.26
C GLU A 690 -11.69 -21.11 -8.35
N ILE A 691 -12.05 -21.36 -7.08
CA ILE A 691 -12.26 -20.27 -6.12
C ILE A 691 -10.98 -19.45 -5.94
N TYR A 692 -9.84 -20.12 -5.77
CA TYR A 692 -8.54 -19.48 -5.59
C TYR A 692 -8.18 -18.64 -6.80
N THR A 693 -8.24 -19.22 -8.00
CA THR A 693 -7.97 -18.53 -9.27
C THR A 693 -8.84 -17.29 -9.43
N ARG A 694 -10.16 -17.40 -9.27
CA ARG A 694 -11.06 -16.24 -9.35
C ARG A 694 -10.80 -15.19 -8.26
N SER A 695 -10.26 -15.58 -7.10
CA SER A 695 -9.96 -14.68 -5.98
C SER A 695 -8.62 -13.96 -6.12
N THR A 696 -7.69 -14.54 -6.90
CA THR A 696 -6.33 -14.03 -7.13
C THR A 696 -6.13 -13.40 -8.51
N GLU A 697 -6.95 -13.76 -9.51
CA GLU A 697 -6.99 -13.11 -10.82
C GLU A 697 -7.22 -11.60 -10.67
N GLN A 698 -6.35 -10.81 -11.30
CA GLN A 698 -6.74 -9.47 -11.70
C GLN A 698 -7.88 -9.66 -12.69
N LYS A 699 -9.08 -9.21 -12.35
CA LYS A 699 -10.16 -9.17 -13.35
C LYS A 699 -9.60 -8.42 -14.58
N VAL A 700 -9.70 -9.04 -15.75
CA VAL A 700 -9.24 -8.55 -17.07
C VAL A 700 -10.17 -7.49 -17.62
#